data_AF-A0A496RVJ2-F1
#
_entry.id   AF-A0A496RVJ2-F1
#
_cell.length_a   1.000
_cell.length_b   1.000
_cell.length_c   1.000
_cell.angle_alpha   90.00
_cell.angle_beta   90.00
_cell.angle_gamma   90.00
#
_symmetry.space_group_name_H-M   'P 1'
#
loop_
_entity.id
_entity.type
_entity.pdbx_description
1 polymer ?
#
loop_
_entity_poly.entity_id
_entity_poly.type
_entity_poly.pdbx_seq_one_letter_code
_entity_poly.pdbx_strand_id
1 'polypeptide(L)'
;MSNGLRKVMSKWHIIGPNDNGQMAHYRFKQFCLGVFFGLTIILSAFLFSPSAFSRTKVQTGEVSDVTADSATVSIEKVDVDKSIILLEWRTDEGANDNDPDNLSWAAKFTNITTEDGKKVSNQIYIKRRTSGSRQNIRWFVVESDAFQVEYIETHIDADQLTKTIDLTNLTANGQAVDFVEGKSFAVALATNFEQADDDAYNASLFTTELVYNDSPTHDQLVFTRQTANSHTTTDPCDIWAFVVKMRDDSNVYQGSATLDETMLLATADIKDAQGTPVAVDRSKSFMLFDKNTNYSSLQSELRGAITSDTQVGFNRRVAAADNPGDANVYWYVIEFGTLGRADSGEILLPKGPNGTTDPAYCQYEHTLGQPVDVNLAFAVCSQDSTGGGQALYRIHRTVEFIENGTKLLFHRGEGGQHAVVDFLVGELEPMRLFSPNGGGEPLVAGETYDITWYAPESIQNVELLLSNDGGSTYPVQITSSTPNDGVYEWTIPSTSGIIGNQMRVKVRDTEWNEFGRTDDTYSSDVSDADFEIIGKIVVTYPNGGENIIFGDATDITWNFYGDAGSRTVAIKYSDNGGSSYDHTLATGVAIDAGTYTVDWASNPLPISNVLKVKVEQEGEETRVYDESDNTFTVKGKITVSAPNGSETWNIGETNNITWAAQGSAYMTNGVNIFVSRNLGGSWDTVVNGVGADSSPYSWQVEAPGSTDCYVKVVSVD
;
A
#
# COMPACT_ATOMS: atom_id res chain seq x y z
N MET A 1 10.97 -36.48 -12.84
CA MET A 1 10.12 -37.15 -11.82
C MET A 1 8.76 -37.45 -12.44
N SER A 2 8.60 -38.60 -13.07
CA SER A 2 7.30 -39.08 -13.56
C SER A 2 7.27 -40.59 -13.34
N ASN A 3 6.41 -41.04 -12.40
CA ASN A 3 5.88 -42.41 -12.23
C ASN A 3 5.23 -42.66 -10.85
N GLY A 4 5.02 -41.64 -10.00
CA GLY A 4 4.41 -41.80 -8.67
C GLY A 4 2.89 -41.66 -8.58
N LEU A 5 2.21 -41.06 -9.55
CA LEU A 5 0.83 -40.57 -9.37
C LEU A 5 -0.30 -41.43 -9.99
N ARG A 6 0.02 -42.60 -10.57
CA ARG A 6 -1.00 -43.45 -11.25
C ARG A 6 -1.65 -44.55 -10.41
N LYS A 7 -1.48 -44.56 -9.08
CA LYS A 7 -1.92 -45.70 -8.25
C LYS A 7 -3.01 -45.46 -7.20
N VAL A 8 -3.68 -44.30 -7.15
CA VAL A 8 -4.69 -44.02 -6.10
C VAL A 8 -6.13 -43.81 -6.62
N MET A 9 -6.41 -43.93 -7.92
CA MET A 9 -7.79 -43.78 -8.45
C MET A 9 -8.35 -45.04 -9.11
N SER A 10 -8.36 -46.19 -8.41
CA SER A 10 -9.13 -47.36 -8.85
C SER A 10 -9.85 -48.03 -7.68
N LYS A 11 -10.94 -47.40 -7.27
CA LYS A 11 -12.09 -47.86 -6.47
C LYS A 11 -12.86 -46.55 -6.28
N TRP A 12 -14.03 -46.33 -6.86
CA TRP A 12 -15.33 -46.80 -6.37
C TRP A 12 -16.43 -46.65 -7.45
N HIS A 13 -17.24 -47.70 -7.55
CA HIS A 13 -18.67 -47.82 -7.91
C HIS A 13 -19.25 -47.28 -9.24
N ILE A 14 -19.91 -48.21 -9.94
CA ILE A 14 -20.75 -48.06 -11.13
C ILE A 14 -22.20 -47.78 -10.68
N ILE A 15 -22.86 -46.78 -11.27
CA ILE A 15 -24.29 -46.46 -11.05
C ILE A 15 -25.14 -47.11 -12.17
N GLY A 16 -26.24 -47.78 -11.79
CA GLY A 16 -27.20 -48.43 -12.69
C GLY A 16 -28.31 -47.50 -13.21
N PRO A 17 -29.22 -47.98 -14.10
CA PRO A 17 -29.93 -47.12 -15.04
C PRO A 17 -31.19 -46.37 -14.55
N ASN A 18 -31.49 -46.30 -13.25
CA ASN A 18 -32.81 -45.84 -12.77
C ASN A 18 -32.79 -44.76 -11.67
N ASP A 19 -31.86 -43.81 -11.70
CA ASP A 19 -31.92 -42.63 -10.80
C ASP A 19 -32.13 -41.31 -11.56
N ASN A 20 -33.16 -40.58 -11.15
CA ASN A 20 -33.55 -39.27 -11.70
C ASN A 20 -32.49 -38.19 -11.35
N GLY A 21 -31.56 -37.97 -12.28
CA GLY A 21 -30.37 -37.12 -12.15
C GLY A 21 -30.57 -35.60 -12.19
N GLN A 22 -31.57 -35.04 -11.49
CA GLN A 22 -31.75 -33.58 -11.37
C GLN A 22 -31.23 -32.99 -10.03
N MET A 23 -31.12 -33.77 -8.95
CA MET A 23 -30.56 -33.29 -7.66
C MET A 23 -29.07 -33.61 -7.45
N ALA A 24 -28.52 -34.62 -8.12
CA ALA A 24 -27.09 -34.95 -8.04
C ALA A 24 -26.20 -33.95 -8.82
N HIS A 25 -26.76 -33.26 -9.82
CA HIS A 25 -26.03 -32.27 -10.63
C HIS A 25 -25.82 -30.93 -9.90
N TYR A 26 -26.67 -30.58 -8.92
CA TYR A 26 -26.56 -29.32 -8.18
C TYR A 26 -25.57 -29.42 -7.01
N ARG A 27 -25.53 -30.57 -6.32
CA ARG A 27 -24.58 -30.81 -5.22
C ARG A 27 -23.16 -31.11 -5.70
N PHE A 28 -22.99 -31.72 -6.87
CA PHE A 28 -21.66 -31.88 -7.49
C PHE A 28 -21.12 -30.54 -8.00
N LYS A 29 -21.98 -29.61 -8.46
CA LYS A 29 -21.54 -28.26 -8.82
C LYS A 29 -21.10 -27.42 -7.63
N GLN A 30 -21.71 -27.52 -6.44
CA GLN A 30 -21.26 -26.75 -5.28
C GLN A 30 -20.05 -27.37 -4.57
N PHE A 31 -19.95 -28.70 -4.50
CA PHE A 31 -18.76 -29.36 -3.94
C PHE A 31 -17.54 -29.25 -4.88
N CYS A 32 -17.75 -29.30 -6.20
CA CYS A 32 -16.71 -28.98 -7.19
C CYS A 32 -16.54 -27.49 -7.47
N LEU A 33 -17.38 -26.57 -6.95
CA LEU A 33 -17.03 -25.14 -6.93
C LEU A 33 -16.15 -24.82 -5.73
N GLY A 34 -16.44 -25.36 -4.53
CA GLY A 34 -15.64 -25.10 -3.33
C GLY A 34 -14.25 -25.74 -3.33
N VAL A 35 -14.13 -26.98 -3.81
CA VAL A 35 -12.83 -27.69 -3.80
C VAL A 35 -11.97 -27.37 -5.04
N PHE A 36 -12.58 -26.93 -6.15
CA PHE A 36 -11.84 -26.54 -7.36
C PHE A 36 -11.45 -25.06 -7.34
N PHE A 37 -12.13 -24.18 -6.58
CA PHE A 37 -11.58 -22.85 -6.26
C PHE A 37 -10.46 -22.95 -5.22
N GLY A 38 -10.56 -23.86 -4.24
CA GLY A 38 -9.53 -24.05 -3.21
C GLY A 38 -8.20 -24.63 -3.72
N LEU A 39 -8.18 -25.42 -4.80
CA LEU A 39 -6.93 -26.03 -5.31
C LEU A 39 -6.41 -25.42 -6.63
N THR A 40 -7.21 -24.62 -7.35
CA THR A 40 -6.74 -23.94 -8.57
C THR A 40 -6.30 -22.50 -8.31
N ILE A 41 -6.59 -21.93 -7.14
CA ILE A 41 -6.02 -20.64 -6.71
C ILE A 41 -4.61 -20.79 -6.10
N ILE A 42 -4.26 -21.98 -5.59
CA ILE A 42 -2.96 -22.21 -4.93
C ILE A 42 -1.80 -22.46 -5.92
N LEU A 43 -2.04 -22.53 -7.24
CA LEU A 43 -0.98 -22.66 -8.25
C LEU A 43 -0.97 -21.57 -9.34
N SER A 44 -1.79 -20.54 -9.20
CA SER A 44 -1.76 -19.35 -10.07
C SER A 44 -1.68 -18.02 -9.30
N ALA A 45 -1.61 -18.04 -7.97
CA ALA A 45 -1.34 -16.86 -7.14
C ALA A 45 0.16 -16.48 -7.06
N PHE A 46 1.07 -17.25 -7.67
CA PHE A 46 2.51 -16.96 -7.70
C PHE A 46 2.98 -16.06 -8.87
N LEU A 47 2.07 -15.31 -9.51
CA LEU A 47 2.42 -14.33 -10.54
C LEU A 47 1.56 -13.06 -10.50
N PHE A 48 1.08 -12.66 -9.33
CA PHE A 48 1.03 -11.22 -9.07
C PHE A 48 2.33 -10.89 -8.37
N SER A 49 3.30 -10.37 -9.12
CA SER A 49 4.05 -9.27 -8.52
C SER A 49 2.99 -8.19 -8.31
N PRO A 50 2.52 -7.88 -7.07
CA PRO A 50 2.09 -6.51 -6.84
C PRO A 50 3.25 -5.69 -7.37
N SER A 51 2.99 -4.72 -8.25
CA SER A 51 4.03 -3.89 -8.85
C SER A 51 4.86 -3.29 -7.73
N ALA A 52 5.93 -3.98 -7.36
CA ALA A 52 6.63 -3.79 -6.11
C ALA A 52 7.57 -2.62 -6.36
N PHE A 53 7.16 -1.47 -5.84
CA PHE A 53 8.07 -0.39 -5.59
C PHE A 53 8.95 -0.85 -4.43
N SER A 54 10.20 -1.16 -4.73
CA SER A 54 11.17 -1.96 -3.99
C SER A 54 12.58 -1.35 -3.91
N ARG A 55 12.83 -0.17 -4.50
CA ARG A 55 14.16 0.44 -4.45
C ARG A 55 14.11 1.96 -4.55
N THR A 56 14.52 2.64 -3.49
CA THR A 56 14.80 4.08 -3.47
C THR A 56 16.18 4.29 -2.89
N LYS A 57 17.07 4.95 -3.62
CA LYS A 57 18.39 5.36 -3.14
C LYS A 57 18.92 6.55 -3.91
N VAL A 58 19.68 7.37 -3.21
CA VAL A 58 20.49 8.45 -3.76
C VAL A 58 21.95 8.13 -3.54
N GLN A 59 22.71 8.15 -4.63
CA GLN A 59 24.17 8.14 -4.57
C GLN A 59 24.67 9.54 -4.85
N THR A 60 25.69 9.99 -4.12
CA THR A 60 26.31 11.30 -4.34
C THR A 60 27.83 11.19 -4.35
N GLY A 61 28.47 12.14 -5.03
CA GLY A 61 29.91 12.28 -5.02
C GLY A 61 30.39 13.53 -5.74
N GLU A 62 31.70 13.73 -5.72
CA GLU A 62 32.37 14.81 -6.43
C GLU A 62 33.46 14.24 -7.34
N VAL A 63 33.53 14.75 -8.56
CA VAL A 63 34.72 14.64 -9.40
C VAL A 63 35.46 15.97 -9.31
N SER A 64 36.55 15.99 -8.55
CA SER A 64 37.36 17.20 -8.36
C SER A 64 38.40 17.35 -9.47
N ASP A 65 38.83 18.59 -9.71
CA ASP A 65 40.03 18.92 -10.50
C ASP A 65 39.96 18.49 -11.97
N VAL A 66 38.76 18.47 -12.54
CA VAL A 66 38.51 18.04 -13.92
C VAL A 66 39.02 19.09 -14.89
N THR A 67 40.06 18.74 -15.63
CA THR A 67 40.64 19.54 -16.73
C THR A 67 40.30 18.97 -18.11
N ALA A 68 39.93 17.68 -18.18
CA ALA A 68 39.49 17.02 -19.39
C ALA A 68 38.05 17.40 -19.80
N ASP A 69 37.68 17.07 -21.03
CA ASP A 69 36.38 17.35 -21.64
C ASP A 69 35.32 16.34 -21.17
N SER A 70 35.75 15.28 -20.49
CA SER A 70 34.85 14.29 -19.93
C SER A 70 35.44 13.63 -18.70
N ALA A 71 34.55 13.14 -17.85
CA ALA A 71 34.86 12.30 -16.72
C ALA A 71 33.94 11.08 -16.73
N THR A 72 34.44 9.97 -16.22
CA THR A 72 33.66 8.75 -16.05
C THR A 72 33.71 8.36 -14.59
N VAL A 73 32.54 8.16 -13.98
CA VAL A 73 32.41 7.89 -12.55
C VAL A 73 31.76 6.53 -12.38
N SER A 74 32.43 5.66 -11.62
CA SER A 74 31.84 4.40 -11.18
C SER A 74 30.83 4.69 -10.08
N ILE A 75 29.63 4.15 -10.24
CA ILE A 75 28.55 4.20 -9.26
C ILE A 75 28.15 2.77 -8.89
N GLU A 76 27.46 2.60 -7.78
CA GLU A 76 26.74 1.35 -7.54
C GLU A 76 25.68 1.15 -8.63
N LYS A 77 25.38 -0.12 -8.94
CA LYS A 77 24.41 -0.46 -9.97
C LYS A 77 23.05 0.19 -9.70
N VAL A 78 22.49 0.81 -10.72
CA VAL A 78 21.15 1.40 -10.76
C VAL A 78 20.35 0.88 -11.96
N ASP A 79 19.03 0.76 -11.80
CA ASP A 79 18.09 0.53 -12.90
C ASP A 79 17.87 1.84 -13.66
N VAL A 80 18.28 1.88 -14.93
CA VAL A 80 18.25 3.13 -15.71
C VAL A 80 16.83 3.57 -16.06
N ASP A 81 15.85 2.67 -16.01
CA ASP A 81 14.43 2.99 -16.26
C ASP A 81 13.79 3.71 -15.07
N LYS A 82 14.52 3.87 -13.96
CA LYS A 82 14.03 4.41 -12.68
C LYS A 82 15.00 5.38 -12.06
N SER A 83 15.98 5.83 -12.84
CA SER A 83 17.08 6.65 -12.36
C SER A 83 17.25 7.91 -13.18
N ILE A 84 17.58 9.01 -12.49
CA ILE A 84 18.00 10.27 -13.09
C ILE A 84 19.35 10.70 -12.54
N ILE A 85 20.00 11.63 -13.24
CA ILE A 85 21.24 12.25 -12.80
C ILE A 85 20.99 13.74 -12.63
N LEU A 86 21.27 14.25 -11.43
CA LEU A 86 21.35 15.68 -11.14
C LEU A 86 22.83 16.02 -10.95
N LEU A 87 23.26 17.18 -11.44
CA LEU A 87 24.64 17.61 -11.27
C LEU A 87 24.75 19.12 -11.14
N GLU A 88 25.77 19.54 -10.42
CA GLU A 88 26.20 20.93 -10.27
C GLU A 88 27.71 20.99 -10.44
N TRP A 89 28.25 22.17 -10.71
CA TRP A 89 29.69 22.34 -10.89
C TRP A 89 30.16 23.68 -10.37
N ARG A 90 31.44 23.72 -9.99
CA ARG A 90 32.19 24.95 -9.67
C ARG A 90 33.55 24.94 -10.36
N THR A 91 34.17 26.10 -10.48
CA THR A 91 35.51 26.27 -11.03
C THR A 91 36.46 26.69 -9.90
N ASP A 92 37.47 25.89 -9.54
CA ASP A 92 38.39 26.21 -8.44
C ASP A 92 39.49 27.21 -8.90
N GLU A 93 39.84 28.17 -8.05
CA GLU A 93 40.74 29.28 -8.38
C GLU A 93 42.22 28.85 -8.53
N GLY A 94 42.81 29.16 -9.69
CA GLY A 94 44.23 28.84 -9.99
C GLY A 94 44.58 28.75 -11.47
N ALA A 95 43.60 28.71 -12.36
CA ALA A 95 43.84 28.83 -13.79
C ALA A 95 43.92 30.32 -14.16
N ASN A 96 45.06 30.80 -14.65
CA ASN A 96 45.20 32.13 -15.26
C ASN A 96 44.44 32.24 -16.61
N ASP A 97 43.38 31.47 -16.78
CA ASP A 97 42.63 31.37 -18.02
C ASP A 97 41.44 32.32 -17.92
N ASN A 98 41.44 33.30 -18.80
CA ASN A 98 40.56 34.47 -18.71
C ASN A 98 39.12 34.19 -19.15
N ASP A 99 38.65 32.95 -19.03
CA ASP A 99 37.43 32.53 -19.69
C ASP A 99 36.68 31.44 -18.88
N PRO A 100 35.75 31.82 -18.00
CA PRO A 100 34.72 30.89 -17.50
C PRO A 100 33.64 30.63 -18.58
N ASP A 101 33.86 31.03 -19.83
CA ASP A 101 32.78 31.25 -20.78
C ASP A 101 32.35 30.01 -21.55
N ASN A 102 33.02 28.90 -21.29
CA ASN A 102 32.66 27.62 -21.80
C ASN A 102 32.23 26.69 -20.65
N LEU A 103 31.26 25.80 -20.96
CA LEU A 103 31.17 24.42 -20.45
C LEU A 103 30.11 24.14 -19.36
N SER A 104 28.83 24.23 -19.74
CA SER A 104 27.79 23.41 -19.11
C SER A 104 28.17 21.93 -19.20
N TRP A 105 27.96 21.23 -18.10
CA TRP A 105 28.12 19.78 -18.03
C TRP A 105 26.77 19.11 -18.24
N ALA A 106 26.78 18.00 -18.97
CA ALA A 106 25.68 17.05 -18.95
C ALA A 106 26.22 15.68 -18.53
N ALA A 107 25.33 14.85 -17.99
CA ALA A 107 25.66 13.49 -17.62
C ALA A 107 24.66 12.49 -18.19
N LYS A 108 25.14 11.28 -18.46
CA LYS A 108 24.31 10.15 -18.86
C LYS A 108 24.80 8.84 -18.29
N PHE A 109 23.92 7.85 -18.22
CA PHE A 109 24.32 6.49 -17.89
C PHE A 109 25.09 5.86 -19.05
N THR A 110 26.16 5.14 -18.72
CA THR A 110 26.97 4.36 -19.67
C THR A 110 27.27 2.99 -19.09
N ASN A 111 27.96 2.13 -19.85
CA ASN A 111 28.20 0.73 -19.45
C ASN A 111 26.90 -0.01 -19.07
N ILE A 112 25.84 0.22 -19.85
CA ILE A 112 24.52 -0.36 -19.59
C ILE A 112 24.54 -1.85 -19.99
N THR A 113 24.25 -2.72 -19.03
CA THR A 113 24.08 -4.16 -19.21
C THR A 113 22.63 -4.57 -18.92
N THR A 114 22.27 -5.82 -19.23
CA THR A 114 20.96 -6.37 -18.86
C THR A 114 21.14 -7.44 -17.78
N GLU A 115 20.47 -7.28 -16.65
CA GLU A 115 20.49 -8.19 -15.50
C GLU A 115 19.04 -8.43 -15.04
N ASP A 116 18.63 -9.69 -14.95
CA ASP A 116 17.26 -10.10 -14.56
C ASP A 116 16.14 -9.37 -15.33
N GLY A 117 16.38 -9.10 -16.63
CA GLY A 117 15.43 -8.42 -17.50
C GLY A 117 15.41 -6.88 -17.37
N LYS A 118 16.25 -6.30 -16.50
CA LYS A 118 16.40 -4.86 -16.29
C LYS A 118 17.68 -4.35 -16.95
N LYS A 119 17.63 -3.19 -17.59
CA LYS A 119 18.83 -2.43 -17.97
C LYS A 119 19.42 -1.77 -16.73
N VAL A 120 20.65 -2.14 -16.42
CA VAL A 120 21.37 -1.62 -15.27
C VAL A 120 22.64 -0.89 -15.72
N SER A 121 22.95 0.21 -15.05
CA SER A 121 24.20 0.94 -15.22
C SER A 121 24.97 0.95 -13.91
N ASN A 122 26.30 0.82 -13.98
CA ASN A 122 27.20 1.08 -12.86
C ASN A 122 28.14 2.26 -13.14
N GLN A 123 27.78 3.11 -14.10
CA GLN A 123 28.65 4.18 -14.56
C GLN A 123 27.86 5.39 -15.08
N ILE A 124 28.29 6.57 -14.65
CA ILE A 124 27.87 7.83 -15.29
C ILE A 124 29.04 8.38 -16.11
N TYR A 125 28.70 8.89 -17.29
CA TYR A 125 29.60 9.62 -18.17
C TYR A 125 29.19 11.07 -18.18
N ILE A 126 30.13 11.93 -17.80
CA ILE A 126 29.94 13.35 -17.65
C ILE A 126 30.77 14.03 -18.75
N LYS A 127 30.17 14.92 -19.53
CA LYS A 127 30.83 15.53 -20.69
C LYS A 127 30.57 17.02 -20.77
N ARG A 128 31.64 17.74 -21.10
CA ARG A 128 31.65 19.12 -21.59
C ARG A 128 32.26 19.17 -22.99
N ARG A 129 32.19 20.34 -23.61
CA ARG A 129 32.62 20.60 -24.99
C ARG A 129 34.15 20.53 -25.21
N THR A 130 34.96 21.29 -24.46
CA THR A 130 36.41 21.42 -24.68
C THR A 130 37.16 21.32 -23.35
N SER A 131 38.48 21.15 -23.37
CA SER A 131 39.28 21.23 -22.16
C SER A 131 39.40 22.69 -21.77
N GLY A 132 38.93 23.05 -20.58
CA GLY A 132 39.02 24.40 -20.04
C GLY A 132 39.50 24.40 -18.60
N SER A 133 39.22 25.50 -17.89
CA SER A 133 39.54 25.69 -16.48
C SER A 133 39.17 24.49 -15.60
N ARG A 134 39.99 24.30 -14.56
CA ARG A 134 39.84 23.24 -13.56
C ARG A 134 38.48 23.36 -12.86
N GLN A 135 37.67 22.30 -12.94
CA GLN A 135 36.31 22.28 -12.37
C GLN A 135 36.06 21.09 -11.47
N ASN A 136 35.18 21.30 -10.49
CA ASN A 136 34.70 20.27 -9.60
C ASN A 136 33.22 20.06 -9.87
N ILE A 137 32.82 18.81 -10.08
CA ILE A 137 31.47 18.43 -10.49
C ILE A 137 30.88 17.59 -9.38
N ARG A 138 29.82 18.09 -8.76
CA ARG A 138 29.04 17.33 -7.80
C ARG A 138 27.85 16.71 -8.49
N TRP A 139 27.56 15.46 -8.16
CA TRP A 139 26.50 14.71 -8.81
C TRP A 139 25.65 13.98 -7.78
N PHE A 140 24.40 13.77 -8.14
CA PHE A 140 23.45 12.90 -7.48
C PHE A 140 22.87 11.95 -8.52
N VAL A 141 22.92 10.65 -8.24
CA VAL A 141 22.19 9.63 -8.99
C VAL A 141 21.01 9.22 -8.12
N VAL A 142 19.83 9.59 -8.57
CA VAL A 142 18.57 9.37 -7.85
C VAL A 142 17.88 8.19 -8.52
N GLU A 143 17.88 7.03 -7.87
CA GLU A 143 17.13 5.85 -8.27
C GLU A 143 15.91 5.74 -7.37
N SER A 144 14.72 5.76 -7.95
CA SER A 144 13.49 5.61 -7.19
C SER A 144 12.52 4.76 -7.97
N ASP A 145 11.95 3.78 -7.29
CA ASP A 145 10.88 3.03 -7.91
C ASP A 145 9.67 3.92 -8.18
N ALA A 146 9.46 5.02 -7.46
CA ALA A 146 8.42 6.00 -7.81
C ALA A 146 8.58 6.52 -9.25
N PHE A 147 9.77 6.42 -9.84
CA PHE A 147 10.03 6.86 -11.20
C PHE A 147 9.73 5.77 -12.24
N GLN A 148 9.35 6.27 -13.41
CA GLN A 148 9.49 5.58 -14.68
C GLN A 148 10.11 6.59 -15.65
N VAL A 149 11.27 6.25 -16.20
CA VAL A 149 12.15 7.19 -16.90
C VAL A 149 12.33 6.79 -18.35
N GLU A 150 12.12 7.76 -19.24
CA GLU A 150 12.58 7.72 -20.61
C GLU A 150 13.82 8.62 -20.74
N TYR A 151 14.88 8.09 -21.36
CA TYR A 151 16.12 8.83 -21.59
C TYR A 151 16.23 9.25 -23.05
N ILE A 152 16.48 10.55 -23.26
CA ILE A 152 16.53 11.18 -24.57
C ILE A 152 17.94 11.71 -24.82
N GLU A 153 18.50 11.35 -25.98
CA GLU A 153 19.66 12.02 -26.58
C GLU A 153 19.23 12.66 -27.89
N THR A 154 19.48 13.96 -28.05
CA THR A 154 19.13 14.68 -29.27
C THR A 154 20.22 15.65 -29.69
N HIS A 155 20.24 15.98 -30.98
CA HIS A 155 21.09 17.01 -31.56
C HIS A 155 20.23 18.21 -31.99
N ILE A 156 20.67 19.40 -31.63
CA ILE A 156 20.13 20.68 -32.08
C ILE A 156 21.13 21.28 -33.06
N ASP A 157 20.67 21.53 -34.29
CA ASP A 157 21.50 22.09 -35.35
C ASP A 157 21.83 23.57 -35.09
N ALA A 158 22.78 24.10 -35.88
CA ALA A 158 23.05 25.53 -35.92
C ALA A 158 21.76 26.31 -36.24
N ASP A 159 21.54 27.46 -35.59
CA ASP A 159 20.37 28.34 -35.79
C ASP A 159 19.01 27.71 -35.44
N GLN A 160 18.97 26.46 -34.94
CA GLN A 160 17.73 25.84 -34.52
C GLN A 160 17.28 26.39 -33.15
N LEU A 161 16.29 27.27 -33.18
CA LEU A 161 15.75 27.94 -31.98
C LEU A 161 14.79 27.06 -31.17
N THR A 162 14.09 26.14 -31.84
CA THR A 162 13.17 25.20 -31.20
C THR A 162 13.42 23.79 -31.73
N LYS A 163 13.50 22.83 -30.82
CA LYS A 163 13.57 21.40 -31.13
C LYS A 163 12.42 20.69 -30.41
N THR A 164 11.52 20.10 -31.18
CA THR A 164 10.47 19.21 -30.66
C THR A 164 10.87 17.77 -30.91
N ILE A 165 10.70 16.92 -29.89
CA ILE A 165 10.97 15.49 -29.95
C ILE A 165 9.68 14.77 -29.57
N ASP A 166 9.25 13.84 -30.41
CA ASP A 166 8.22 12.87 -30.03
C ASP A 166 8.83 11.90 -29.01
N LEU A 167 8.24 11.82 -27.83
CA LEU A 167 8.59 10.82 -26.84
C LEU A 167 8.27 9.45 -27.41
N THR A 168 9.19 8.52 -27.24
CA THR A 168 9.00 7.15 -27.73
C THR A 168 7.91 6.43 -26.94
N ASN A 169 7.57 6.97 -25.76
CA ASN A 169 6.65 6.38 -24.80
C ASN A 169 7.12 4.98 -24.40
N LEU A 170 8.44 4.81 -24.36
CA LEU A 170 9.13 3.57 -24.03
C LEU A 170 10.30 3.87 -23.09
N THR A 171 10.41 3.10 -22.02
CA THR A 171 11.59 3.11 -21.17
C THR A 171 12.80 2.57 -21.94
N ALA A 172 14.00 2.64 -21.34
CA ALA A 172 15.16 2.03 -21.98
C ALA A 172 14.95 0.52 -22.20
N ASN A 173 14.22 -0.19 -21.33
CA ASN A 173 13.87 -1.61 -21.54
C ASN A 173 12.75 -1.86 -22.57
N GLY A 174 12.22 -0.82 -23.23
CA GLY A 174 11.10 -0.94 -24.16
C GLY A 174 9.76 -1.21 -23.46
N GLN A 175 9.65 -0.91 -22.15
CA GLN A 175 8.38 -0.94 -21.44
C GLN A 175 7.60 0.33 -21.75
N ALA A 176 6.28 0.23 -21.95
CA ALA A 176 5.46 1.40 -22.24
C ALA A 176 5.50 2.41 -21.07
N VAL A 177 5.69 3.68 -21.41
CA VAL A 177 5.52 4.84 -20.52
C VAL A 177 4.37 5.66 -21.06
N ASP A 178 3.46 6.02 -20.17
CA ASP A 178 2.31 6.86 -20.49
C ASP A 178 2.46 8.13 -19.68
N PHE A 179 2.98 9.20 -20.27
CA PHE A 179 3.21 10.43 -19.53
C PHE A 179 1.88 11.12 -19.25
N VAL A 180 1.72 11.59 -18.02
CA VAL A 180 0.45 12.16 -17.55
C VAL A 180 0.73 13.57 -17.02
N GLU A 181 -0.07 14.53 -17.46
CA GLU A 181 -0.09 15.87 -16.89
C GLU A 181 -0.49 15.79 -15.42
N GLY A 182 0.23 16.48 -14.54
CA GLY A 182 0.07 16.30 -13.09
C GLY A 182 0.99 15.24 -12.48
N LYS A 183 1.73 14.46 -13.29
CA LYS A 183 2.61 13.37 -12.82
C LYS A 183 3.98 13.33 -13.47
N SER A 184 4.26 14.14 -14.49
CA SER A 184 5.49 14.02 -15.28
C SER A 184 6.31 15.31 -15.32
N PHE A 185 7.62 15.19 -15.18
CA PHE A 185 8.59 16.29 -15.30
C PHE A 185 9.78 15.88 -16.16
N ALA A 186 10.57 16.86 -16.57
CA ALA A 186 11.79 16.63 -17.33
C ALA A 186 12.99 17.31 -16.67
N VAL A 187 14.15 16.66 -16.79
CA VAL A 187 15.47 17.22 -16.46
C VAL A 187 16.32 17.14 -17.71
N ALA A 188 16.85 18.26 -18.18
CA ALA A 188 17.67 18.28 -19.38
C ALA A 188 18.91 19.15 -19.18
N LEU A 189 20.02 18.73 -19.76
CA LEU A 189 21.27 19.49 -19.78
C LEU A 189 21.89 19.36 -21.17
N ALA A 190 22.37 20.48 -21.71
CA ALA A 190 23.04 20.51 -22.99
C ALA A 190 24.55 20.27 -22.87
N THR A 191 25.14 19.68 -23.91
CA THR A 191 26.57 19.33 -24.05
C THR A 191 27.03 19.47 -25.50
N ASN A 192 28.32 19.21 -25.76
CA ASN A 192 28.89 19.10 -27.12
C ASN A 192 28.63 20.28 -28.07
N PHE A 193 28.70 21.53 -27.58
CA PHE A 193 28.52 22.74 -28.39
C PHE A 193 29.66 22.90 -29.45
N GLU A 194 29.48 23.62 -30.59
CA GLU A 194 30.49 23.70 -31.70
C GLU A 194 31.38 24.99 -31.94
N GLN A 195 31.24 26.17 -31.30
CA GLN A 195 32.22 27.32 -31.32
C GLN A 195 33.57 27.44 -30.52
N ALA A 196 34.43 28.36 -30.97
CA ALA A 196 35.74 28.70 -30.39
C ALA A 196 35.83 29.99 -29.53
N ASP A 197 34.74 30.72 -29.23
CA ASP A 197 34.79 32.06 -28.61
C ASP A 197 34.09 32.15 -27.23
N ASP A 198 34.41 33.20 -26.47
CA ASP A 198 34.03 33.52 -25.07
C ASP A 198 32.49 33.76 -24.84
N ASP A 199 31.58 33.43 -25.77
CA ASP A 199 30.12 33.69 -25.62
C ASP A 199 29.26 32.39 -25.54
N ALA A 200 29.90 31.24 -25.33
CA ALA A 200 29.30 29.90 -25.46
C ALA A 200 28.25 29.50 -24.41
N TYR A 201 28.06 30.30 -23.35
CA TYR A 201 27.02 30.07 -22.32
C TYR A 201 25.60 30.08 -22.89
N ASN A 202 25.36 30.84 -23.97
CA ASN A 202 24.02 30.96 -24.55
C ASN A 202 23.54 29.67 -25.23
N ALA A 203 24.48 28.81 -25.64
CA ALA A 203 24.15 27.57 -26.31
C ALA A 203 23.56 26.53 -25.35
N SER A 204 23.84 26.66 -24.05
CA SER A 204 23.35 25.75 -23.01
C SER A 204 22.07 26.22 -22.31
N LEU A 205 21.58 27.42 -22.62
CA LEU A 205 20.34 27.95 -22.07
C LEU A 205 19.15 27.63 -22.97
N PHE A 206 18.22 26.87 -22.42
CA PHE A 206 16.95 26.52 -23.04
C PHE A 206 15.87 26.45 -21.97
N THR A 207 14.61 26.51 -22.38
CA THR A 207 13.49 25.99 -21.59
C THR A 207 13.14 24.59 -22.07
N THR A 208 12.78 23.72 -21.13
CA THR A 208 12.29 22.36 -21.39
C THR A 208 10.82 22.28 -21.07
N GLU A 209 9.97 22.06 -22.06
CA GLU A 209 8.52 21.96 -21.90
C GLU A 209 8.03 20.55 -22.27
N LEU A 210 7.19 19.97 -21.40
CA LEU A 210 6.46 18.73 -21.68
C LEU A 210 5.08 19.08 -22.24
N VAL A 211 4.82 18.62 -23.45
CA VAL A 211 3.55 18.81 -24.15
C VAL A 211 2.84 17.46 -24.25
N TYR A 212 1.71 17.36 -23.56
CA TYR A 212 0.89 16.15 -23.56
C TYR A 212 -0.03 16.15 -24.77
N ASN A 213 0.07 15.12 -25.59
CA ASN A 213 -0.74 14.97 -26.79
C ASN A 213 -1.59 13.71 -26.65
N ASP A 214 -2.91 13.86 -26.71
CA ASP A 214 -3.79 12.69 -26.72
C ASP A 214 -3.55 11.81 -27.96
N SER A 215 -3.80 10.51 -27.81
CA SER A 215 -3.71 9.51 -28.88
C SER A 215 -4.42 9.98 -30.18
N PRO A 216 -3.81 9.85 -31.38
CA PRO A 216 -2.70 8.95 -31.73
C PRO A 216 -1.31 9.61 -31.79
N THR A 217 -1.17 10.86 -31.37
CA THR A 217 0.12 11.57 -31.34
C THR A 217 0.88 11.24 -30.06
N HIS A 218 2.20 11.08 -30.16
CA HIS A 218 3.03 10.90 -28.96
C HIS A 218 3.11 12.23 -28.18
N ASP A 219 3.27 12.12 -26.86
CA ASP A 219 3.69 13.24 -26.03
C ASP A 219 5.03 13.79 -26.53
N GLN A 220 5.29 15.06 -26.28
CA GLN A 220 6.42 15.76 -26.85
C GLN A 220 7.26 16.46 -25.80
N LEU A 221 8.57 16.47 -26.02
CA LEU A 221 9.51 17.31 -25.30
C LEU A 221 9.96 18.45 -26.21
N VAL A 222 9.74 19.69 -25.78
CA VAL A 222 10.06 20.90 -26.53
C VAL A 222 11.19 21.65 -25.86
N PHE A 223 12.31 21.78 -26.57
CA PHE A 223 13.42 22.64 -26.19
C PHE A 223 13.31 23.96 -26.93
N THR A 224 13.31 25.08 -26.20
CA THR A 224 13.37 26.43 -26.79
C THR A 224 14.63 27.15 -26.33
N ARG A 225 15.55 27.36 -27.28
CA ARG A 225 16.86 27.97 -27.08
C ARG A 225 16.76 29.48 -26.90
N GLN A 226 17.73 30.03 -26.19
CA GLN A 226 17.99 31.47 -26.11
C GLN A 226 18.11 32.14 -27.49
N THR A 227 17.49 33.32 -27.66
CA THR A 227 17.53 34.14 -28.89
C THR A 227 18.09 35.53 -28.58
N ALA A 228 19.40 35.70 -28.46
CA ALA A 228 20.01 37.04 -28.31
C ALA A 228 20.54 37.63 -29.63
N ASN A 229 20.83 38.92 -29.63
CA ASN A 229 21.25 39.77 -30.75
C ASN A 229 22.79 40.03 -30.73
N SER A 230 23.35 40.27 -31.93
CA SER A 230 24.75 40.62 -32.34
C SER A 230 25.96 39.86 -31.77
N HIS A 231 25.85 39.12 -30.66
CA HIS A 231 26.94 38.31 -30.07
C HIS A 231 26.50 36.87 -29.76
N THR A 232 25.37 36.43 -30.33
CA THR A 232 24.90 35.07 -30.18
C THR A 232 25.44 34.16 -31.24
N THR A 233 25.89 33.01 -30.77
CA THR A 233 26.04 31.85 -31.63
C THR A 233 25.00 30.82 -31.24
N THR A 234 24.19 30.52 -32.23
CA THR A 234 23.22 29.44 -32.24
C THR A 234 23.91 28.15 -32.67
N ASP A 235 25.14 27.89 -32.24
CA ASP A 235 25.90 26.74 -32.71
C ASP A 235 25.28 25.41 -32.33
N PRO A 236 25.57 24.34 -33.10
CA PRO A 236 25.10 23.00 -32.81
C PRO A 236 25.42 22.56 -31.39
N CYS A 237 24.52 21.79 -30.78
CA CYS A 237 24.70 21.19 -29.47
C CYS A 237 23.92 19.88 -29.32
N ASP A 238 24.30 19.08 -28.33
CA ASP A 238 23.54 17.90 -27.94
C ASP A 238 22.78 18.16 -26.65
N ILE A 239 21.60 17.58 -26.49
CA ILE A 239 20.85 17.59 -25.22
C ILE A 239 20.68 16.16 -24.73
N TRP A 240 20.99 15.96 -23.46
CA TRP A 240 20.66 14.75 -22.73
C TRP A 240 19.55 15.08 -21.73
N ALA A 241 18.44 14.35 -21.83
CA ALA A 241 17.28 14.59 -20.99
C ALA A 241 16.75 13.30 -20.38
N PHE A 242 16.24 13.42 -19.16
CA PHE A 242 15.47 12.41 -18.46
C PHE A 242 14.04 12.91 -18.35
N VAL A 243 13.09 12.18 -18.93
CA VAL A 243 11.65 12.44 -18.76
C VAL A 243 11.13 11.44 -17.77
N VAL A 244 10.56 11.94 -16.67
CA VAL A 244 10.20 11.15 -15.50
C VAL A 244 8.69 11.20 -15.31
N LYS A 245 8.08 10.03 -15.18
CA LYS A 245 6.71 9.85 -14.68
C LYS A 245 6.74 9.37 -13.22
N MET A 246 6.03 10.08 -12.35
CA MET A 246 5.74 9.64 -10.99
C MET A 246 4.66 8.53 -11.01
N ARG A 247 4.92 7.43 -10.30
CA ARG A 247 4.05 6.25 -10.22
C ARG A 247 3.41 6.05 -8.84
N ASP A 248 3.77 6.89 -7.89
CA ASP A 248 3.22 6.98 -6.54
C ASP A 248 2.15 8.09 -6.46
N ASP A 249 1.77 8.44 -5.24
CA ASP A 249 0.84 9.51 -4.91
C ASP A 249 1.44 10.92 -5.08
N SER A 250 2.74 11.06 -5.37
CA SER A 250 3.41 12.33 -5.66
C SER A 250 2.77 13.09 -6.83
N ASN A 251 2.69 14.42 -6.75
CA ASN A 251 2.13 15.28 -7.78
C ASN A 251 3.21 16.14 -8.45
N VAL A 252 3.00 16.43 -9.73
CA VAL A 252 3.87 17.33 -10.50
C VAL A 252 3.04 18.45 -11.09
N TYR A 253 3.39 19.68 -10.75
CA TYR A 253 2.79 20.88 -11.31
C TYR A 253 3.80 21.55 -12.23
N GLN A 254 3.34 22.11 -13.35
CA GLN A 254 4.22 22.72 -14.33
C GLN A 254 3.67 24.08 -14.77
N GLY A 255 4.56 24.93 -15.27
CA GLY A 255 4.16 26.20 -15.85
C GLY A 255 5.33 27.02 -16.32
N SER A 256 5.03 28.28 -16.64
CA SER A 256 6.02 29.23 -17.13
C SER A 256 5.88 30.59 -16.46
N ALA A 257 6.97 31.35 -16.42
CA ALA A 257 7.00 32.75 -16.04
C ALA A 257 7.82 33.56 -17.06
N THR A 258 7.46 34.82 -17.27
CA THR A 258 8.21 35.73 -18.14
C THR A 258 8.61 36.96 -17.35
N LEU A 259 9.88 37.35 -17.46
CA LEU A 259 10.41 38.63 -16.99
C LEU A 259 10.73 39.47 -18.23
N ASP A 260 10.11 40.64 -18.38
CA ASP A 260 10.60 41.60 -19.38
C ASP A 260 11.93 42.25 -18.93
N GLU A 261 12.61 42.96 -19.82
CA GLU A 261 13.87 43.68 -19.53
C GLU A 261 13.84 44.63 -18.31
N THR A 262 12.66 44.99 -17.79
CA THR A 262 12.48 45.88 -16.62
C THR A 262 12.10 45.15 -15.33
N MET A 263 11.61 43.91 -15.41
CA MET A 263 11.15 43.15 -14.23
C MET A 263 12.30 42.60 -13.38
N LEU A 264 12.19 42.69 -12.06
CA LEU A 264 13.16 42.10 -11.12
C LEU A 264 12.66 40.80 -10.50
N LEU A 265 11.36 40.57 -10.57
CA LEU A 265 10.69 39.41 -10.00
C LEU A 265 9.56 39.05 -10.97
N ALA A 266 9.46 37.76 -11.28
CA ALA A 266 8.22 37.18 -11.78
C ALA A 266 7.71 36.14 -10.79
N THR A 267 6.40 36.04 -10.68
CA THR A 267 5.73 34.97 -9.95
C THR A 267 4.77 34.25 -10.88
N ALA A 268 4.58 32.96 -10.67
CA ALA A 268 3.57 32.17 -11.36
C ALA A 268 2.76 31.38 -10.34
N ASP A 269 1.44 31.29 -10.57
CA ASP A 269 0.57 30.45 -9.75
C ASP A 269 0.83 28.98 -10.06
N ILE A 270 0.87 28.17 -9.01
CA ILE A 270 0.90 26.71 -9.12
C ILE A 270 -0.52 26.26 -9.47
N LYS A 271 -0.64 25.50 -10.56
CA LYS A 271 -1.92 25.09 -11.12
C LYS A 271 -1.96 23.60 -11.38
N ASP A 272 -3.16 23.02 -11.23
CA ASP A 272 -3.44 21.66 -11.70
C ASP A 272 -3.48 21.58 -13.24
N ALA A 273 -3.64 20.37 -13.77
CA ALA A 273 -3.77 20.10 -15.20
C ALA A 273 -4.98 20.80 -15.86
N GLN A 274 -5.92 21.32 -15.09
CA GLN A 274 -7.07 22.09 -15.60
C GLN A 274 -6.81 23.60 -15.56
N GLY A 275 -5.62 24.02 -15.12
CA GLY A 275 -5.25 25.43 -14.97
C GLY A 275 -5.83 26.10 -13.71
N THR A 276 -6.38 25.32 -12.78
CA THR A 276 -6.93 25.83 -11.52
C THR A 276 -5.80 26.02 -10.51
N PRO A 277 -5.70 27.16 -9.82
CA PRO A 277 -4.72 27.34 -8.75
C PRO A 277 -4.88 26.30 -7.64
N VAL A 278 -3.78 25.71 -7.21
CA VAL A 278 -3.73 24.70 -6.15
C VAL A 278 -2.68 25.09 -5.10
N ALA A 279 -2.91 24.64 -3.87
CA ALA A 279 -1.96 24.78 -2.78
C ALA A 279 -1.12 23.51 -2.65
N VAL A 280 0.20 23.66 -2.54
CA VAL A 280 1.15 22.58 -2.30
C VAL A 280 1.67 22.60 -0.87
N ASP A 281 1.99 21.43 -0.33
CA ASP A 281 2.73 21.26 0.90
C ASP A 281 4.22 21.52 0.65
N ARG A 282 4.67 22.71 1.04
CA ARG A 282 6.08 23.14 0.89
C ARG A 282 7.06 22.28 1.69
N SER A 283 6.61 21.59 2.74
CA SER A 283 7.46 20.66 3.49
C SER A 283 7.74 19.36 2.75
N LYS A 284 7.14 19.18 1.57
CA LYS A 284 7.27 17.99 0.71
C LYS A 284 7.52 18.34 -0.76
N SER A 285 7.66 19.64 -1.06
CA SER A 285 7.76 20.13 -2.43
C SER A 285 9.14 20.68 -2.75
N PHE A 286 9.71 20.27 -3.87
CA PHE A 286 10.88 20.90 -4.46
C PHE A 286 10.58 21.40 -5.88
N MET A 287 11.44 22.26 -6.40
CA MET A 287 11.26 22.87 -7.71
C MET A 287 12.49 22.66 -8.58
N LEU A 288 12.24 22.41 -9.87
CA LEU A 288 13.23 22.44 -10.94
C LEU A 288 12.79 23.50 -11.95
N PHE A 289 13.74 24.21 -12.55
CA PHE A 289 13.41 25.15 -13.61
C PHE A 289 14.56 25.32 -14.59
N ASP A 290 14.17 25.61 -15.82
CA ASP A 290 15.03 25.93 -16.93
C ASP A 290 14.67 27.34 -17.45
N LYS A 291 15.60 27.97 -18.16
CA LYS A 291 15.40 29.35 -18.64
C LYS A 291 16.01 29.59 -20.00
N ASN A 292 15.37 30.49 -20.75
CA ASN A 292 15.98 31.16 -21.89
C ASN A 292 15.84 32.68 -21.73
N THR A 293 16.71 33.42 -22.40
CA THR A 293 16.71 34.88 -22.39
C THR A 293 16.85 35.42 -23.82
N ASN A 294 16.64 36.71 -24.04
CA ASN A 294 16.96 37.37 -25.32
C ASN A 294 18.18 38.29 -25.24
N TYR A 295 18.89 38.26 -24.12
CA TYR A 295 20.13 38.98 -23.93
C TYR A 295 21.09 38.16 -23.08
N SER A 296 22.37 38.16 -23.46
CA SER A 296 23.42 37.42 -22.78
C SER A 296 24.25 38.36 -21.92
N SER A 297 24.05 38.31 -20.61
CA SER A 297 24.94 38.97 -19.65
C SER A 297 24.92 38.25 -18.31
N LEU A 298 25.94 38.50 -17.48
CA LEU A 298 26.00 38.08 -16.07
C LEU A 298 24.76 38.53 -15.26
N GLN A 299 24.02 39.53 -15.75
CA GLN A 299 22.83 40.10 -15.10
C GLN A 299 21.54 39.36 -15.47
N SER A 300 21.64 38.32 -16.32
CA SER A 300 20.55 37.44 -16.73
C SER A 300 20.54 36.11 -15.94
N GLU A 301 21.32 36.02 -14.85
CA GLU A 301 21.17 34.98 -13.83
C GLU A 301 19.81 35.07 -13.15
N LEU A 302 19.24 33.91 -12.81
CA LEU A 302 17.92 33.80 -12.17
C LEU A 302 18.02 32.75 -11.09
N ARG A 303 17.43 33.06 -9.95
CA ARG A 303 17.18 32.11 -8.87
C ARG A 303 15.68 31.94 -8.68
N GLY A 304 15.29 30.71 -8.36
CA GLY A 304 13.91 30.30 -8.26
C GLY A 304 13.62 29.64 -6.91
N ALA A 305 12.45 29.91 -6.35
CA ALA A 305 11.97 29.29 -5.13
C ALA A 305 10.44 29.10 -5.13
N ILE A 306 9.96 28.20 -4.28
CA ILE A 306 8.54 28.10 -3.93
C ILE A 306 8.25 29.16 -2.88
N THR A 307 7.66 30.28 -3.32
CA THR A 307 7.50 31.50 -2.51
C THR A 307 6.29 31.48 -1.59
N SER A 308 5.26 30.69 -1.92
CA SER A 308 4.09 30.43 -1.10
C SER A 308 3.50 29.08 -1.46
N ASP A 309 2.51 28.61 -0.70
CA ASP A 309 1.83 27.34 -0.98
C ASP A 309 1.16 27.36 -2.37
N THR A 310 0.92 28.51 -2.98
CA THR A 310 0.25 28.63 -4.28
C THR A 310 1.11 29.24 -5.38
N GLN A 311 2.36 29.63 -5.11
CA GLN A 311 3.17 30.40 -6.06
C GLN A 311 4.65 30.05 -6.03
N VAL A 312 5.22 29.97 -7.23
CA VAL A 312 6.67 30.02 -7.44
C VAL A 312 7.11 31.44 -7.79
N GLY A 313 8.36 31.77 -7.47
CA GLY A 313 8.95 33.07 -7.76
C GLY A 313 10.35 32.95 -8.34
N PHE A 314 10.65 33.84 -9.27
CA PHE A 314 11.92 33.93 -9.97
C PHE A 314 12.49 35.33 -9.83
N ASN A 315 13.61 35.43 -9.14
CA ASN A 315 14.28 36.70 -8.90
C ASN A 315 15.42 36.90 -9.90
N ARG A 316 15.42 38.10 -10.49
CA ARG A 316 16.53 38.68 -11.24
C ARG A 316 17.04 39.90 -10.50
N ARG A 317 18.36 40.09 -10.49
CA ARG A 317 18.94 41.25 -9.78
C ARG A 317 18.88 42.55 -10.58
N VAL A 318 18.89 43.69 -9.87
CA VAL A 318 18.89 45.06 -10.40
C VAL A 318 20.19 45.41 -11.11
N ALA A 319 20.12 45.75 -12.39
CA ALA A 319 21.15 46.54 -13.07
C ALA A 319 20.52 47.82 -13.63
N ALA A 320 20.81 48.97 -13.01
CA ALA A 320 20.23 50.26 -13.41
C ALA A 320 20.87 50.87 -14.67
N ALA A 321 21.73 50.16 -15.40
CA ALA A 321 22.53 50.75 -16.48
C ALA A 321 22.73 49.89 -17.75
N ASP A 322 22.38 48.60 -17.76
CA ASP A 322 22.56 47.71 -18.91
C ASP A 322 21.29 46.88 -19.13
N ASN A 323 20.97 46.55 -20.39
CA ASN A 323 19.75 45.85 -20.79
C ASN A 323 19.86 44.35 -20.43
N PRO A 324 19.12 43.79 -19.45
CA PRO A 324 19.21 42.37 -19.08
C PRO A 324 18.45 41.44 -20.04
N GLY A 325 17.73 42.00 -21.01
CA GLY A 325 16.82 41.28 -21.91
C GLY A 325 15.56 40.75 -21.23
N ASP A 326 14.65 40.23 -22.04
CA ASP A 326 13.54 39.41 -21.59
C ASP A 326 14.05 38.00 -21.23
N ALA A 327 13.41 37.37 -20.25
CA ALA A 327 13.67 35.99 -19.84
C ALA A 327 12.37 35.21 -19.74
N ASN A 328 12.37 33.99 -20.29
CA ASN A 328 11.31 33.01 -20.04
C ASN A 328 11.86 31.89 -19.18
N VAL A 329 11.05 31.48 -18.21
CA VAL A 329 11.34 30.39 -17.29
C VAL A 329 10.26 29.35 -17.46
N TYR A 330 10.66 28.09 -17.60
CA TYR A 330 9.77 26.95 -17.49
C TYR A 330 10.14 26.18 -16.23
N TRP A 331 9.13 25.76 -15.47
CA TRP A 331 9.34 25.19 -14.14
C TRP A 331 8.45 23.98 -13.89
N TYR A 332 8.95 23.10 -13.03
CA TYR A 332 8.24 21.98 -12.43
C TYR A 332 8.30 22.11 -10.91
N VAL A 333 7.16 22.02 -10.23
CA VAL A 333 7.06 21.80 -8.79
C VAL A 333 6.66 20.34 -8.58
N ILE A 334 7.50 19.61 -7.87
CA ILE A 334 7.27 18.20 -7.56
C ILE A 334 6.97 18.14 -6.06
N GLU A 335 5.73 17.78 -5.75
CA GLU A 335 5.24 17.52 -4.40
C GLU A 335 5.30 16.01 -4.17
N PHE A 336 6.18 15.57 -3.28
CA PHE A 336 6.25 14.15 -2.93
C PHE A 336 4.97 13.69 -2.24
N GLY A 337 4.73 12.38 -2.32
CA GLY A 337 3.63 11.68 -1.69
C GLY A 337 3.62 11.74 -0.16
N THR A 338 2.98 10.74 0.44
CA THR A 338 2.68 10.72 1.87
C THR A 338 3.94 10.77 2.74
N LEU A 339 5.10 10.32 2.27
CA LEU A 339 6.30 10.12 3.10
C LEU A 339 7.55 10.87 2.62
N GLY A 340 7.49 11.49 1.45
CA GLY A 340 8.59 12.33 0.98
C GLY A 340 8.63 13.66 1.71
N ARG A 341 9.80 14.27 1.73
CA ARG A 341 10.05 15.54 2.41
C ARG A 341 10.89 16.46 1.54
N ALA A 342 10.70 17.75 1.75
CA ALA A 342 11.57 18.79 1.26
C ALA A 342 12.01 19.76 2.37
N ASP A 343 13.18 20.35 2.17
CA ASP A 343 13.62 21.54 2.90
C ASP A 343 14.11 22.58 1.90
N SER A 344 13.97 23.86 2.21
CA SER A 344 14.37 24.93 1.31
C SER A 344 14.74 26.19 2.05
N GLY A 345 15.57 27.01 1.42
CA GLY A 345 15.98 28.27 2.02
C GLY A 345 16.85 29.10 1.11
N GLU A 346 17.22 30.27 1.64
CA GLU A 346 18.09 31.24 1.00
C GLU A 346 19.38 31.37 1.82
N ILE A 347 20.53 31.43 1.14
CA ILE A 347 21.80 31.78 1.76
C ILE A 347 22.53 32.85 0.95
N LEU A 348 23.04 33.86 1.65
CA LEU A 348 23.96 34.84 1.09
C LEU A 348 25.39 34.33 1.18
N LEU A 349 26.08 34.26 0.05
CA LEU A 349 27.50 34.00 -0.05
C LEU A 349 28.23 35.35 -0.24
N PRO A 350 28.70 36.01 0.84
CA PRO A 350 29.30 37.35 0.77
C PRO A 350 30.65 37.35 0.04
N LYS A 351 31.04 38.51 -0.49
CA LYS A 351 32.37 38.71 -1.10
C LYS A 351 33.46 38.59 -0.04
N GLY A 352 34.56 37.91 -0.38
CA GLY A 352 35.73 37.81 0.48
C GLY A 352 36.46 39.15 0.67
N PRO A 353 37.20 39.35 1.78
CA PRO A 353 37.98 40.56 1.99
C PRO A 353 38.99 40.77 0.84
N ASN A 354 39.07 41.99 0.26
CA ASN A 354 40.06 42.37 -0.77
C ASN A 354 40.25 41.39 -1.96
N GLY A 355 39.19 40.70 -2.42
CA GLY A 355 39.31 39.80 -3.58
C GLY A 355 40.26 38.62 -3.30
N THR A 356 40.35 38.17 -2.05
CA THR A 356 41.16 37.02 -1.68
C THR A 356 40.61 35.75 -2.31
N THR A 357 41.52 34.97 -2.88
CA THR A 357 41.29 33.64 -3.47
C THR A 357 41.35 32.51 -2.44
N ASP A 358 41.21 32.86 -1.16
CA ASP A 358 41.47 31.94 -0.06
C ASP A 358 40.27 30.98 0.07
N PRO A 359 40.48 29.66 -0.09
CA PRO A 359 39.43 28.64 -0.02
C PRO A 359 38.61 28.69 1.27
N ALA A 360 39.19 29.21 2.38
CA ALA A 360 38.50 29.38 3.65
C ALA A 360 37.34 30.39 3.59
N TYR A 361 37.27 31.25 2.57
CA TYR A 361 36.17 32.19 2.32
C TYR A 361 35.24 31.73 1.19
N CYS A 362 35.40 30.50 0.70
CA CYS A 362 34.62 29.96 -0.41
C CYS A 362 33.69 28.80 0.02
N GLN A 363 33.51 28.63 1.32
CA GLN A 363 32.72 27.57 1.92
C GLN A 363 31.75 28.16 2.94
N TYR A 364 30.46 27.81 2.81
CA TYR A 364 29.40 28.32 3.68
C TYR A 364 28.49 27.18 4.11
N GLU A 365 28.33 27.03 5.42
CA GLU A 365 27.42 26.04 6.00
C GLU A 365 26.03 26.61 6.20
N HIS A 366 25.02 25.79 5.98
CA HIS A 366 23.63 26.06 6.35
C HIS A 366 23.09 24.87 7.15
N THR A 367 22.49 25.14 8.32
CA THR A 367 21.83 24.10 9.11
C THR A 367 20.42 23.88 8.58
N LEU A 368 20.10 22.63 8.23
CA LEU A 368 18.76 22.26 7.78
C LEU A 368 17.76 22.35 8.94
N GLY A 369 16.49 22.61 8.62
CA GLY A 369 15.42 22.71 9.60
C GLY A 369 15.21 21.40 10.38
N GLN A 370 15.48 20.27 9.72
CA GLN A 370 15.62 18.94 10.32
C GLN A 370 16.68 18.14 9.54
N PRO A 371 17.38 17.19 10.18
CA PRO A 371 18.30 16.28 9.49
C PRO A 371 17.61 15.47 8.38
N VAL A 372 18.33 15.11 7.33
CA VAL A 372 17.87 14.19 6.26
C VAL A 372 18.75 12.94 6.18
N ASP A 373 18.21 11.82 5.69
CA ASP A 373 19.02 10.67 5.29
C ASP A 373 19.70 10.95 3.94
N VAL A 374 21.02 11.13 3.97
CA VAL A 374 21.83 11.44 2.78
C VAL A 374 21.82 10.33 1.71
N ASN A 375 21.38 9.12 2.05
CA ASN A 375 21.21 8.02 1.09
C ASN A 375 19.83 8.03 0.42
N LEU A 376 18.93 8.90 0.83
CA LEU A 376 17.60 9.11 0.25
C LEU A 376 17.38 10.56 -0.22
N ALA A 377 18.32 11.45 0.12
CA ALA A 377 18.22 12.86 -0.15
C ALA A 377 19.16 13.34 -1.26
N PHE A 378 18.68 14.29 -2.05
CA PHE A 378 19.46 15.06 -3.02
C PHE A 378 19.22 16.56 -2.77
N ALA A 379 20.15 17.38 -3.26
CA ALA A 379 20.04 18.82 -3.18
C ALA A 379 20.24 19.43 -4.57
N VAL A 380 19.44 20.46 -4.85
CA VAL A 380 19.58 21.32 -6.02
C VAL A 380 19.58 22.76 -5.55
N CYS A 381 20.32 23.62 -6.22
CA CYS A 381 20.27 25.04 -5.93
C CYS A 381 20.23 25.88 -7.20
N SER A 382 19.80 27.13 -7.06
CA SER A 382 19.86 28.17 -8.09
C SER A 382 20.46 29.44 -7.50
N GLN A 383 20.98 30.34 -8.32
CA GLN A 383 21.66 31.53 -7.80
C GLN A 383 21.49 32.77 -8.68
N ASP A 384 21.72 33.92 -8.06
CA ASP A 384 22.10 35.15 -8.73
C ASP A 384 23.42 35.71 -8.16
N SER A 385 24.20 36.41 -8.99
CA SER A 385 25.48 37.04 -8.60
C SER A 385 25.48 38.58 -8.70
N THR A 386 26.47 39.20 -8.06
CA THR A 386 26.49 40.59 -7.64
C THR A 386 27.84 41.26 -7.90
N GLY A 387 28.12 41.73 -9.13
CA GLY A 387 29.27 42.60 -9.39
C GLY A 387 29.43 43.05 -10.85
N GLY A 388 29.69 44.34 -11.06
CA GLY A 388 30.13 44.86 -12.36
C GLY A 388 31.62 44.56 -12.56
N GLY A 389 31.94 43.61 -13.42
CA GLY A 389 33.30 43.21 -13.79
C GLY A 389 33.29 42.40 -15.09
N GLN A 390 34.44 42.27 -15.76
CA GLN A 390 34.58 41.46 -16.98
C GLN A 390 34.28 39.98 -16.69
N ALA A 391 33.97 39.21 -17.74
CA ALA A 391 33.42 37.84 -17.75
C ALA A 391 34.03 36.83 -16.75
N LEU A 392 35.25 37.09 -16.28
CA LEU A 392 36.07 36.35 -15.33
C LEU A 392 35.43 35.94 -13.98
N TYR A 393 34.26 36.46 -13.60
CA TYR A 393 33.73 36.37 -12.22
C TYR A 393 32.39 35.62 -12.06
N ARG A 394 32.15 34.60 -12.89
CA ARG A 394 30.93 33.76 -12.88
C ARG A 394 30.97 32.83 -11.65
N ILE A 395 30.20 33.13 -10.60
CA ILE A 395 30.16 32.26 -9.41
C ILE A 395 29.47 30.95 -9.80
N HIS A 396 30.22 29.87 -9.98
CA HIS A 396 29.65 28.52 -10.07
C HIS A 396 29.75 27.86 -8.68
N ARG A 397 28.73 27.07 -8.31
CA ARG A 397 28.59 26.49 -6.97
C ARG A 397 28.30 25.00 -7.01
N THR A 398 28.59 24.36 -5.89
CA THR A 398 28.14 22.99 -5.60
C THR A 398 27.62 22.93 -4.18
N VAL A 399 26.53 22.19 -3.94
CA VAL A 399 26.01 21.90 -2.59
C VAL A 399 26.25 20.44 -2.20
N GLU A 400 26.76 20.17 -0.98
CA GLU A 400 26.80 18.81 -0.39
C GLU A 400 26.14 18.76 0.97
N PHE A 401 25.70 17.57 1.33
CA PHE A 401 25.40 17.24 2.71
C PHE A 401 26.68 17.03 3.51
N ILE A 402 26.76 17.65 4.67
CA ILE A 402 27.80 17.39 5.69
C ILE A 402 27.15 17.03 7.02
N GLU A 403 27.97 16.62 8.00
CA GLU A 403 27.50 16.28 9.36
C GLU A 403 26.31 15.32 9.32
N ASN A 404 26.40 14.30 8.46
CA ASN A 404 25.39 13.26 8.25
C ASN A 404 23.98 13.82 7.96
N GLY A 405 23.89 14.78 7.05
CA GLY A 405 22.60 15.31 6.58
C GLY A 405 21.96 16.34 7.50
N THR A 406 22.67 16.84 8.52
CA THR A 406 22.18 17.92 9.38
C THR A 406 22.45 19.32 8.80
N LYS A 407 23.41 19.42 7.87
CA LYS A 407 23.83 20.68 7.24
C LYS A 407 24.11 20.51 5.75
N LEU A 408 24.01 21.62 5.04
CA LEU A 408 24.52 21.80 3.69
C LEU A 408 25.84 22.57 3.74
N LEU A 409 26.79 22.17 2.91
CA LEU A 409 28.00 22.94 2.61
C LEU A 409 27.96 23.43 1.16
N PHE A 410 27.87 24.74 1.01
CA PHE A 410 27.95 25.43 -0.26
C PHE A 410 29.41 25.77 -0.54
N HIS A 411 29.91 25.29 -1.67
CA HIS A 411 31.23 25.65 -2.17
C HIS A 411 31.09 26.57 -3.36
N ARG A 412 31.88 27.64 -3.39
CA ARG A 412 32.02 28.52 -4.55
C ARG A 412 33.43 28.47 -5.11
N GLY A 413 33.55 28.77 -6.39
CA GLY A 413 34.83 28.81 -7.07
C GLY A 413 35.78 29.93 -6.64
N GLU A 414 35.25 31.14 -6.37
CA GLU A 414 36.04 32.33 -6.06
C GLU A 414 35.29 33.35 -5.18
N GLY A 415 36.04 34.28 -4.56
CA GLY A 415 35.55 35.24 -3.57
C GLY A 415 35.15 36.64 -4.07
N GLY A 416 35.11 36.87 -5.39
CA GLY A 416 35.10 38.21 -5.99
C GLY A 416 33.79 39.01 -5.89
N GLN A 417 32.64 38.33 -5.79
CA GLN A 417 31.28 38.91 -5.81
C GLN A 417 30.38 38.35 -4.70
N HIS A 418 29.24 39.00 -4.43
CA HIS A 418 28.20 38.37 -3.60
C HIS A 418 27.40 37.41 -4.49
N ALA A 419 26.92 36.30 -3.94
CA ALA A 419 25.89 35.50 -4.57
C ALA A 419 24.77 35.24 -3.58
N VAL A 420 23.54 35.19 -4.06
CA VAL A 420 22.42 34.66 -3.28
C VAL A 420 22.00 33.34 -3.89
N VAL A 421 21.95 32.32 -3.05
CA VAL A 421 21.64 30.95 -3.44
C VAL A 421 20.32 30.55 -2.81
N ASP A 422 19.36 30.19 -3.66
CA ASP A 422 18.16 29.48 -3.23
C ASP A 422 18.43 27.98 -3.38
N PHE A 423 18.25 27.23 -2.29
CA PHE A 423 18.45 25.79 -2.27
C PHE A 423 17.15 25.05 -1.99
N LEU A 424 17.04 23.86 -2.56
CA LEU A 424 15.97 22.89 -2.30
C LEU A 424 16.62 21.54 -2.04
N VAL A 425 16.20 20.87 -0.99
CA VAL A 425 16.56 19.50 -0.62
C VAL A 425 15.32 18.65 -0.77
N GLY A 426 15.41 17.55 -1.49
CA GLY A 426 14.37 16.53 -1.54
C GLY A 426 14.86 15.25 -0.87
N GLU A 427 14.10 14.71 0.07
CA GLU A 427 14.31 13.41 0.72
C GLU A 427 13.19 12.48 0.27
N LEU A 428 13.54 11.41 -0.43
CA LEU A 428 12.59 10.47 -1.03
C LEU A 428 12.00 9.52 0.02
N GLU A 429 10.83 8.98 -0.31
CA GLU A 429 10.08 8.08 0.57
C GLU A 429 10.86 6.79 0.89
N PRO A 430 11.06 6.47 2.19
CA PRO A 430 11.76 5.24 2.55
C PRO A 430 10.87 4.00 2.46
N MET A 431 9.59 4.06 2.83
CA MET A 431 8.78 2.87 3.12
C MET A 431 7.37 2.95 2.53
N ARG A 432 6.73 1.81 2.23
CA ARG A 432 5.35 1.78 1.75
C ARG A 432 4.60 0.53 2.20
N LEU A 433 3.38 0.65 2.70
CA LEU A 433 2.45 -0.42 3.04
C LEU A 433 1.55 -0.72 1.83
N PHE A 434 1.40 -1.99 1.48
CA PHE A 434 0.57 -2.43 0.35
C PHE A 434 -0.72 -3.11 0.77
N SER A 435 -0.71 -3.84 1.89
CA SER A 435 -1.87 -4.54 2.40
C SER A 435 -1.79 -4.71 3.92
N PRO A 436 -2.91 -4.56 4.66
CA PRO A 436 -4.20 -4.06 4.18
C PRO A 436 -4.15 -2.55 3.87
N ASN A 437 -4.80 -2.13 2.78
CA ASN A 437 -4.79 -0.73 2.32
C ASN A 437 -6.19 -0.13 2.09
N GLY A 438 -7.21 -0.74 2.72
CA GLY A 438 -8.61 -0.29 2.69
C GLY A 438 -9.46 -0.81 1.52
N GLY A 439 -10.77 -0.63 1.62
CA GLY A 439 -11.74 -0.89 0.54
C GLY A 439 -12.06 -2.35 0.17
N GLY A 440 -11.53 -3.33 0.92
CA GLY A 440 -11.72 -4.77 0.67
C GLY A 440 -12.83 -5.45 1.50
N GLU A 441 -12.94 -6.77 1.38
CA GLU A 441 -13.78 -7.59 2.27
C GLU A 441 -13.28 -7.53 3.72
N PRO A 442 -14.17 -7.62 4.74
CA PRO A 442 -13.76 -7.59 6.14
C PRO A 442 -12.81 -8.73 6.48
N LEU A 443 -11.75 -8.43 7.23
CA LEU A 443 -10.87 -9.46 7.78
C LEU A 443 -11.57 -10.13 8.97
N VAL A 444 -11.33 -11.42 9.14
CA VAL A 444 -12.00 -12.24 10.16
C VAL A 444 -11.03 -12.64 11.26
N ALA A 445 -11.39 -12.38 12.51
CA ALA A 445 -10.57 -12.74 13.66
C ALA A 445 -10.33 -14.27 13.74
N GLY A 446 -9.11 -14.66 14.10
CA GLY A 446 -8.66 -16.05 14.13
C GLY A 446 -8.18 -16.60 12.77
N GLU A 447 -8.41 -15.88 11.66
CA GLU A 447 -7.83 -16.20 10.35
C GLU A 447 -6.46 -15.52 10.16
N THR A 448 -5.70 -15.99 9.16
CA THR A 448 -4.38 -15.47 8.81
C THR A 448 -4.43 -14.67 7.51
N TYR A 449 -3.82 -13.48 7.51
CA TYR A 449 -3.71 -12.58 6.37
C TYR A 449 -2.29 -12.05 6.25
N ASP A 450 -1.87 -11.73 5.03
CA ASP A 450 -0.56 -11.11 4.81
C ASP A 450 -0.63 -9.60 5.00
N ILE A 451 0.23 -9.08 5.86
CA ILE A 451 0.61 -7.67 5.86
C ILE A 451 1.81 -7.56 4.93
N THR A 452 1.75 -6.69 3.93
CA THR A 452 2.83 -6.54 2.94
C THR A 452 3.27 -5.10 2.83
N TRP A 453 4.58 -4.91 2.71
CA TRP A 453 5.20 -3.59 2.62
C TRP A 453 6.48 -3.66 1.78
N TYR A 454 7.05 -2.50 1.51
CA TYR A 454 8.42 -2.32 1.09
C TYR A 454 9.10 -1.36 2.05
N ALA A 455 10.33 -1.65 2.47
CA ALA A 455 11.24 -0.69 3.09
C ALA A 455 12.66 -0.89 2.53
N PRO A 456 13.56 0.11 2.59
CA PRO A 456 14.88 0.02 1.98
C PRO A 456 15.75 -1.01 2.71
N GLU A 457 16.77 -1.55 2.03
CA GLU A 457 17.70 -2.54 2.62
C GLU A 457 18.47 -2.00 3.85
N SER A 458 18.56 -0.68 4.02
CA SER A 458 19.12 -0.05 5.22
C SER A 458 18.27 -0.33 6.48
N ILE A 459 16.96 -0.53 6.33
CA ILE A 459 16.06 -0.93 7.40
C ILE A 459 16.12 -2.46 7.54
N GLN A 460 16.71 -2.93 8.65
CA GLN A 460 16.86 -4.37 8.90
C GLN A 460 15.56 -5.01 9.40
N ASN A 461 14.83 -4.31 10.26
CA ASN A 461 13.60 -4.82 10.86
C ASN A 461 12.54 -3.72 10.94
N VAL A 462 11.27 -4.13 10.87
CA VAL A 462 10.11 -3.27 11.06
C VAL A 462 9.25 -3.73 12.23
N GLU A 463 8.57 -2.79 12.86
CA GLU A 463 7.48 -3.00 13.79
C GLU A 463 6.14 -2.85 13.05
N LEU A 464 5.14 -3.65 13.42
CA LEU A 464 3.78 -3.54 12.87
C LEU A 464 2.81 -3.21 13.99
N LEU A 465 1.97 -2.19 13.75
CA LEU A 465 1.00 -1.69 14.71
C LEU A 465 -0.38 -1.62 14.06
N LEU A 466 -1.42 -1.68 14.89
CA LEU A 466 -2.82 -1.59 14.48
C LEU A 466 -3.50 -0.43 15.22
N SER A 467 -4.15 0.42 14.44
CA SER A 467 -5.09 1.44 14.89
C SER A 467 -6.50 0.87 14.93
N ASN A 468 -7.29 1.35 15.91
CA ASN A 468 -8.72 1.10 16.05
C ASN A 468 -9.54 2.40 16.08
N ASP A 469 -8.96 3.51 15.62
CA ASP A 469 -9.52 4.86 15.66
C ASP A 469 -9.22 5.67 14.38
N GLY A 470 -9.11 4.99 13.24
CA GLY A 470 -8.90 5.61 11.92
C GLY A 470 -7.50 6.20 11.74
N GLY A 471 -6.49 5.68 12.45
CA GLY A 471 -5.10 6.12 12.38
C GLY A 471 -4.72 7.24 13.35
N SER A 472 -5.63 7.66 14.25
CA SER A 472 -5.33 8.70 15.24
C SER A 472 -4.33 8.21 16.29
N THR A 473 -4.45 6.94 16.71
CA THR A 473 -3.54 6.23 17.59
C THR A 473 -3.35 4.78 17.13
N TYR A 474 -2.29 4.13 17.62
CA TYR A 474 -1.95 2.73 17.28
C TYR A 474 -1.73 1.91 18.55
N PRO A 475 -2.79 1.62 19.33
CA PRO A 475 -2.67 1.02 20.66
C PRO A 475 -2.36 -0.48 20.64
N VAL A 476 -2.55 -1.16 19.51
CA VAL A 476 -2.37 -2.61 19.40
C VAL A 476 -1.06 -2.89 18.66
N GLN A 477 -0.14 -3.61 19.31
CA GLN A 477 1.11 -4.06 18.68
C GLN A 477 0.87 -5.42 18.00
N ILE A 478 1.01 -5.47 16.67
CA ILE A 478 0.90 -6.71 15.89
C ILE A 478 2.19 -7.53 16.07
N THR A 479 3.34 -6.89 15.86
CA THR A 479 4.66 -7.44 16.19
C THR A 479 5.61 -6.30 16.54
N SER A 480 6.49 -6.52 17.51
CA SER A 480 7.48 -5.51 17.94
C SER A 480 8.70 -5.43 17.01
N SER A 481 8.96 -6.47 16.24
CA SER A 481 10.08 -6.55 15.30
C SER A 481 9.91 -7.76 14.38
N THR A 482 10.02 -7.55 13.08
CA THR A 482 10.12 -8.60 12.05
C THR A 482 11.16 -8.17 11.01
N PRO A 483 11.92 -9.10 10.41
CA PRO A 483 12.85 -8.77 9.33
C PRO A 483 12.15 -8.01 8.20
N ASN A 484 12.88 -7.11 7.53
CA ASN A 484 12.39 -6.41 6.35
C ASN A 484 12.44 -7.31 5.10
N ASP A 485 11.60 -8.34 5.06
CA ASP A 485 11.42 -9.26 3.93
C ASP A 485 10.15 -8.96 3.11
N GLY A 486 9.43 -7.88 3.46
CA GLY A 486 8.30 -7.31 2.75
C GLY A 486 6.95 -8.00 3.00
N VAL A 487 6.90 -9.01 3.88
CA VAL A 487 5.67 -9.74 4.19
C VAL A 487 5.64 -10.25 5.63
N TYR A 488 4.49 -10.18 6.28
CA TYR A 488 4.25 -10.75 7.59
C TYR A 488 2.91 -11.49 7.61
N GLU A 489 2.96 -12.80 7.85
CA GLU A 489 1.77 -13.65 8.03
C GLU A 489 1.11 -13.31 9.37
N TRP A 490 0.08 -12.46 9.34
CA TRP A 490 -0.62 -12.00 10.53
C TRP A 490 -1.83 -12.88 10.82
N THR A 491 -1.76 -13.66 11.89
CA THR A 491 -2.95 -14.31 12.47
C THR A 491 -3.65 -13.33 13.41
N ILE A 492 -4.88 -12.94 13.08
CA ILE A 492 -5.63 -11.93 13.83
C ILE A 492 -5.99 -12.49 15.21
N PRO A 493 -5.50 -11.90 16.32
CA PRO A 493 -5.68 -12.44 17.67
C PRO A 493 -7.08 -12.16 18.24
N SER A 494 -7.38 -12.78 19.38
CA SER A 494 -8.57 -12.48 20.20
C SER A 494 -8.22 -11.53 21.36
N THR A 495 -7.65 -10.36 21.04
CA THR A 495 -7.26 -9.33 22.03
C THR A 495 -8.13 -8.08 21.92
N SER A 496 -8.15 -7.25 22.96
CA SER A 496 -8.95 -6.01 22.95
C SER A 496 -8.52 -5.06 21.85
N GLY A 497 -9.49 -4.37 21.24
CA GLY A 497 -9.26 -3.39 20.17
C GLY A 497 -9.05 -3.99 18.79
N ILE A 498 -9.22 -5.31 18.60
CA ILE A 498 -8.99 -5.98 17.32
C ILE A 498 -10.20 -5.99 16.37
N ILE A 499 -11.40 -5.61 16.84
CA ILE A 499 -12.62 -5.57 16.04
C ILE A 499 -13.07 -4.12 15.87
N GLY A 500 -13.34 -3.71 14.63
CA GLY A 500 -13.80 -2.37 14.29
C GLY A 500 -13.83 -2.14 12.79
N ASN A 501 -14.43 -1.03 12.36
CA ASN A 501 -14.50 -0.60 10.95
C ASN A 501 -13.60 0.61 10.64
N GLN A 502 -12.82 1.07 11.62
CA GLN A 502 -11.84 2.15 11.49
C GLN A 502 -10.43 1.62 11.75
N MET A 503 -10.12 0.45 11.19
CA MET A 503 -8.84 -0.20 11.40
C MET A 503 -7.82 0.30 10.39
N ARG A 504 -6.60 0.55 10.84
CA ARG A 504 -5.43 0.86 9.97
C ARG A 504 -4.20 0.14 10.48
N VAL A 505 -3.37 -0.35 9.57
CA VAL A 505 -2.06 -0.90 9.90
C VAL A 505 -1.01 0.18 9.71
N LYS A 506 -0.01 0.21 10.59
CA LYS A 506 1.22 0.98 10.42
C LYS A 506 2.39 0.01 10.37
N VAL A 507 3.24 0.17 9.36
CA VAL A 507 4.59 -0.41 9.33
C VAL A 507 5.57 0.68 9.75
N ARG A 508 6.54 0.37 10.60
CA ARG A 508 7.48 1.36 11.14
C ARG A 508 8.88 0.77 11.28
N ASP A 509 9.93 1.52 10.97
CA ASP A 509 11.30 1.15 11.30
C ASP A 509 11.47 0.97 12.82
N THR A 510 12.08 -0.13 13.25
CA THR A 510 12.41 -0.33 14.66
C THR A 510 13.39 0.70 15.22
N GLU A 511 14.18 1.35 14.36
CA GLU A 511 15.15 2.39 14.72
C GLU A 511 14.67 3.80 14.29
N TRP A 512 13.35 4.02 14.15
CA TRP A 512 12.76 5.29 13.69
C TRP A 512 13.25 6.56 14.41
N ASN A 513 13.69 6.44 15.67
CA ASN A 513 14.18 7.56 16.47
C ASN A 513 15.70 7.79 16.35
N GLU A 514 16.39 7.02 15.51
CA GLU A 514 17.75 7.30 15.13
C GLU A 514 17.84 8.71 14.51
N PHE A 515 19.02 9.32 14.57
CA PHE A 515 19.26 10.70 14.12
C PHE A 515 18.49 11.78 14.90
N GLY A 516 17.91 11.45 16.06
CA GLY A 516 17.30 12.42 16.98
C GLY A 516 15.89 12.86 16.58
N ARG A 517 15.19 12.06 15.76
CA ARG A 517 13.83 12.32 15.30
C ARG A 517 12.84 12.30 16.48
N THR A 518 11.86 13.21 16.46
CA THR A 518 10.84 13.34 17.53
C THR A 518 9.54 12.62 17.22
N ASP A 519 9.35 12.16 15.99
CA ASP A 519 8.20 11.40 15.52
C ASP A 519 8.62 10.38 14.45
N ASP A 520 7.72 9.44 14.14
CA ASP A 520 7.94 8.33 13.21
C ASP A 520 7.42 8.60 11.79
N THR A 521 7.01 9.83 11.49
CA THR A 521 6.31 10.19 10.24
C THR A 521 7.15 9.85 9.01
N TYR A 522 8.48 9.88 9.15
CA TYR A 522 9.45 9.66 8.06
C TYR A 522 10.13 8.29 8.12
N SER A 523 9.64 7.41 8.99
CA SER A 523 10.13 6.05 9.20
C SER A 523 8.96 5.08 9.37
N SER A 524 7.75 5.48 8.97
CA SER A 524 6.55 4.66 9.00
C SER A 524 5.72 4.86 7.75
N ASP A 525 4.91 3.87 7.39
CA ASP A 525 3.80 4.05 6.46
C ASP A 525 2.52 3.46 7.07
N VAL A 526 1.37 3.94 6.61
CA VAL A 526 0.04 3.60 7.14
C VAL A 526 -0.90 3.20 6.02
N SER A 527 -1.94 2.42 6.34
CA SER A 527 -3.02 2.15 5.38
C SER A 527 -3.65 3.46 4.86
N ASP A 528 -3.80 3.58 3.55
CA ASP A 528 -4.40 4.73 2.84
C ASP A 528 -5.85 4.97 3.29
N ALA A 529 -6.58 3.90 3.55
CA ALA A 529 -7.98 3.93 3.96
C ALA A 529 -8.29 2.92 5.07
N ASP A 530 -9.39 3.18 5.77
CA ASP A 530 -9.90 2.29 6.83
C ASP A 530 -10.31 0.94 6.23
N PHE A 531 -9.99 -0.14 6.96
CA PHE A 531 -10.53 -1.48 6.73
C PHE A 531 -11.30 -1.97 7.95
N GLU A 532 -12.01 -3.09 7.77
CA GLU A 532 -12.83 -3.67 8.83
C GLU A 532 -12.28 -5.03 9.28
N ILE A 533 -12.32 -5.27 10.59
CA ILE A 533 -12.10 -6.58 11.18
C ILE A 533 -13.37 -6.98 11.94
N ILE A 534 -13.88 -8.19 11.70
CA ILE A 534 -15.03 -8.77 12.38
C ILE A 534 -14.66 -10.02 13.19
N GLY A 535 -15.52 -10.39 14.14
CA GLY A 535 -15.37 -11.60 14.92
C GLY A 535 -15.76 -12.87 14.16
N LYS A 536 -15.44 -14.03 14.73
CA LYS A 536 -15.85 -15.35 14.23
C LYS A 536 -16.45 -16.19 15.34
N ILE A 537 -17.60 -16.81 15.08
CA ILE A 537 -18.23 -17.78 15.97
C ILE A 537 -18.04 -19.17 15.37
N VAL A 538 -17.86 -20.20 16.21
CA VAL A 538 -17.86 -21.60 15.79
C VAL A 538 -18.70 -22.42 16.77
N VAL A 539 -19.84 -22.96 16.33
CA VAL A 539 -20.68 -23.84 17.13
C VAL A 539 -19.98 -25.18 17.33
N THR A 540 -19.87 -25.60 18.59
CA THR A 540 -19.16 -26.83 18.97
C THR A 540 -20.09 -27.93 19.47
N TYR A 541 -21.27 -27.58 20.00
CA TYR A 541 -22.28 -28.56 20.39
C TYR A 541 -23.68 -27.93 20.53
N PRO A 542 -24.76 -28.62 20.12
CA PRO A 542 -24.75 -29.79 19.24
C PRO A 542 -24.23 -29.43 17.85
N ASN A 543 -23.43 -30.31 17.22
CA ASN A 543 -22.87 -30.05 15.90
C ASN A 543 -23.27 -31.09 14.84
N GLY A 544 -23.95 -32.17 15.22
CA GLY A 544 -24.51 -33.14 14.29
C GLY A 544 -24.64 -34.56 14.82
N GLY A 545 -25.84 -35.16 14.68
CA GLY A 545 -26.10 -36.56 14.98
C GLY A 545 -26.26 -36.91 16.47
N GLU A 546 -26.20 -35.92 17.35
CA GLU A 546 -26.40 -36.12 18.79
C GLU A 546 -27.85 -36.52 19.10
N ASN A 547 -28.01 -37.28 20.19
CA ASN A 547 -29.31 -37.64 20.75
C ASN A 547 -29.44 -37.01 22.14
N ILE A 548 -30.17 -35.91 22.21
CA ILE A 548 -30.50 -35.21 23.45
C ILE A 548 -31.81 -35.78 24.00
N ILE A 549 -31.86 -36.01 25.31
CA ILE A 549 -33.08 -36.43 25.99
C ILE A 549 -33.76 -35.19 26.56
N PHE A 550 -35.06 -35.03 26.25
CA PHE A 550 -35.86 -33.91 26.71
C PHE A 550 -35.82 -33.80 28.24
N GLY A 551 -35.45 -32.62 28.74
CA GLY A 551 -35.40 -32.33 30.17
C GLY A 551 -34.10 -32.72 30.88
N ASP A 552 -33.19 -33.46 30.21
CA ASP A 552 -31.85 -33.70 30.75
C ASP A 552 -30.98 -32.44 30.52
N ALA A 553 -30.07 -32.15 31.46
CA ALA A 553 -29.20 -30.97 31.38
C ALA A 553 -28.42 -30.95 30.06
N THR A 554 -28.61 -29.90 29.26
CA THR A 554 -28.06 -29.77 27.92
C THR A 554 -27.55 -28.35 27.73
N ASP A 555 -26.30 -28.24 27.31
CA ASP A 555 -25.68 -26.97 26.95
C ASP A 555 -25.59 -26.86 25.43
N ILE A 556 -25.68 -25.64 24.90
CA ILE A 556 -25.26 -25.27 23.55
C ILE A 556 -23.93 -24.55 23.71
N THR A 557 -22.88 -25.02 23.05
CA THR A 557 -21.52 -24.47 23.20
C THR A 557 -20.97 -23.94 21.88
N TRP A 558 -20.12 -22.93 21.97
CA TRP A 558 -19.43 -22.32 20.83
C TRP A 558 -18.07 -21.76 21.25
N ASN A 559 -17.20 -21.55 20.27
CA ASN A 559 -15.98 -20.76 20.42
C ASN A 559 -16.18 -19.40 19.75
N PHE A 560 -15.59 -18.35 20.31
CA PHE A 560 -15.54 -17.02 19.71
C PHE A 560 -14.09 -16.58 19.49
N TYR A 561 -13.79 -16.00 18.33
CA TYR A 561 -12.51 -15.40 17.99
C TYR A 561 -12.70 -13.90 17.75
N GLY A 562 -11.87 -13.08 18.40
CA GLY A 562 -11.92 -11.62 18.36
C GLY A 562 -12.09 -10.95 19.73
N ASP A 563 -12.29 -9.63 19.74
CA ASP A 563 -12.53 -8.85 20.97
C ASP A 563 -13.97 -9.01 21.45
N ALA A 564 -14.17 -9.67 22.59
CA ALA A 564 -15.48 -9.88 23.18
C ALA A 564 -16.17 -8.57 23.58
N GLY A 565 -15.42 -7.59 24.10
CA GLY A 565 -15.97 -6.32 24.59
C GLY A 565 -17.25 -6.48 25.42
N SER A 566 -18.30 -5.74 25.05
CA SER A 566 -19.66 -5.88 25.59
C SER A 566 -20.62 -6.58 24.61
N ARG A 567 -20.09 -7.38 23.68
CA ARG A 567 -20.86 -8.02 22.63
C ARG A 567 -21.65 -9.20 23.18
N THR A 568 -22.81 -9.43 22.58
CA THR A 568 -23.73 -10.49 22.97
C THR A 568 -24.16 -11.30 21.75
N VAL A 569 -24.65 -12.50 22.01
CA VAL A 569 -25.20 -13.42 21.00
C VAL A 569 -26.66 -13.72 21.28
N ALA A 570 -27.38 -13.98 20.19
CA ALA A 570 -28.64 -14.68 20.21
C ALA A 570 -28.40 -16.17 19.87
N ILE A 571 -28.99 -17.06 20.65
CA ILE A 571 -29.01 -18.49 20.38
C ILE A 571 -30.38 -18.83 19.82
N LYS A 572 -30.40 -19.40 18.62
CA LYS A 572 -31.61 -19.79 17.88
C LYS A 572 -31.57 -21.28 17.54
N TYR A 573 -32.74 -21.83 17.25
CA TYR A 573 -32.85 -23.16 16.65
C TYR A 573 -33.74 -23.14 15.41
N SER A 574 -33.51 -24.14 14.58
CA SER A 574 -34.30 -24.49 13.41
C SER A 574 -34.97 -25.82 13.67
N ASP A 575 -36.25 -25.94 13.32
CA ASP A 575 -37.02 -27.20 13.32
C ASP A 575 -37.26 -27.75 11.92
N ASN A 576 -36.63 -27.14 10.90
CA ASN A 576 -36.80 -27.46 9.49
C ASN A 576 -35.46 -27.73 8.78
N GLY A 577 -34.48 -28.26 9.52
CA GLY A 577 -33.18 -28.67 8.98
C GLY A 577 -32.27 -27.51 8.56
N GLY A 578 -32.46 -26.32 9.13
CA GLY A 578 -31.67 -25.12 8.82
C GLY A 578 -32.22 -24.25 7.70
N SER A 579 -33.44 -24.51 7.23
CA SER A 579 -34.05 -23.67 6.18
C SER A 579 -34.41 -22.27 6.71
N SER A 580 -34.82 -22.19 7.97
CA SER A 580 -34.99 -20.94 8.72
C SER A 580 -34.67 -21.13 10.20
N TYR A 581 -34.42 -20.03 10.90
CA TYR A 581 -34.10 -19.97 12.34
C TYR A 581 -35.08 -19.01 13.04
N ASP A 582 -36.35 -19.37 13.01
CA ASP A 582 -37.45 -18.51 13.48
C ASP A 582 -37.67 -18.59 15.00
N HIS A 583 -36.94 -19.46 15.69
CA HIS A 583 -37.08 -19.70 17.12
C HIS A 583 -35.83 -19.28 17.89
N THR A 584 -36.02 -18.43 18.90
CA THR A 584 -34.95 -17.93 19.76
C THR A 584 -34.99 -18.62 21.10
N LEU A 585 -33.86 -19.23 21.53
CA LEU A 585 -33.67 -19.79 22.86
C LEU A 585 -33.29 -18.72 23.88
N ALA A 586 -32.35 -17.85 23.51
CA ALA A 586 -31.86 -16.77 24.35
C ALA A 586 -31.30 -15.60 23.52
N THR A 587 -31.24 -14.43 24.15
CA THR A 587 -30.68 -13.16 23.64
C THR A 587 -29.83 -12.52 24.73
N GLY A 588 -28.92 -11.62 24.39
CA GLY A 588 -28.10 -10.91 25.38
C GLY A 588 -27.11 -11.81 26.13
N VAL A 589 -26.79 -13.01 25.62
CA VAL A 589 -25.79 -13.89 26.22
C VAL A 589 -24.42 -13.35 25.85
N ALA A 590 -23.51 -13.19 26.81
CA ALA A 590 -22.16 -12.69 26.52
C ALA A 590 -21.49 -13.59 25.46
N ILE A 591 -20.90 -12.98 24.43
CA ILE A 591 -20.37 -13.71 23.28
C ILE A 591 -19.23 -14.68 23.65
N ASP A 592 -18.50 -14.37 24.71
CA ASP A 592 -17.39 -15.15 25.25
C ASP A 592 -17.80 -16.14 26.35
N ALA A 593 -19.09 -16.21 26.70
CA ALA A 593 -19.58 -17.22 27.63
C ALA A 593 -19.28 -18.65 27.13
N GLY A 594 -19.27 -18.83 25.81
CA GLY A 594 -18.97 -20.11 25.12
C GLY A 594 -19.98 -21.22 25.40
N THR A 595 -21.02 -20.94 26.17
CA THR A 595 -22.06 -21.91 26.55
C THR A 595 -23.38 -21.22 26.92
N TYR A 596 -24.48 -21.92 26.65
CA TYR A 596 -25.81 -21.60 27.13
C TYR A 596 -26.54 -22.89 27.52
N THR A 597 -26.98 -23.00 28.77
CA THR A 597 -27.79 -24.14 29.23
C THR A 597 -29.24 -23.96 28.82
N VAL A 598 -29.81 -24.97 28.15
CA VAL A 598 -31.20 -24.96 27.66
C VAL A 598 -32.19 -24.89 28.83
N ASP A 599 -33.07 -23.88 28.82
CA ASP A 599 -34.21 -23.80 29.74
C ASP A 599 -35.39 -24.66 29.25
N TRP A 600 -35.41 -25.91 29.70
CA TRP A 600 -36.47 -26.86 29.37
C TRP A 600 -37.87 -26.49 29.90
N ALA A 601 -37.97 -25.55 30.85
CA ALA A 601 -39.24 -25.16 31.44
C ALA A 601 -39.91 -24.02 30.67
N SER A 602 -39.15 -22.98 30.35
CA SER A 602 -39.69 -21.77 29.73
C SER A 602 -39.53 -21.75 28.21
N ASN A 603 -38.45 -22.34 27.68
CA ASN A 603 -38.13 -22.29 26.26
C ASN A 603 -37.42 -23.58 25.77
N PRO A 604 -38.08 -24.74 25.87
CA PRO A 604 -37.47 -26.02 25.50
C PRO A 604 -37.29 -26.16 23.98
N LEU A 605 -36.32 -27.00 23.61
CA LEU A 605 -36.23 -27.55 22.26
C LEU A 605 -37.38 -28.56 22.02
N PRO A 606 -38.05 -28.55 20.86
CA PRO A 606 -39.12 -29.52 20.58
C PRO A 606 -38.55 -30.92 20.32
N ILE A 607 -39.36 -31.97 20.48
CA ILE A 607 -39.00 -33.32 20.04
C ILE A 607 -38.95 -33.32 18.51
N SER A 608 -37.78 -33.59 17.94
CA SER A 608 -37.56 -33.61 16.50
C SER A 608 -36.20 -34.23 16.18
N ASN A 609 -36.05 -34.76 14.96
CA ASN A 609 -34.80 -35.32 14.43
C ASN A 609 -34.13 -34.45 13.36
N VAL A 610 -34.66 -33.25 13.11
CA VAL A 610 -34.17 -32.30 12.09
C VAL A 610 -33.74 -30.96 12.70
N LEU A 611 -33.44 -30.94 14.00
CA LEU A 611 -33.06 -29.71 14.68
C LEU A 611 -31.66 -29.25 14.26
N LYS A 612 -31.49 -27.93 14.10
CA LYS A 612 -30.17 -27.28 14.06
C LYS A 612 -30.15 -26.12 15.06
N VAL A 613 -28.97 -25.74 15.52
CA VAL A 613 -28.78 -24.51 16.31
C VAL A 613 -27.99 -23.48 15.50
N LYS A 614 -28.21 -22.20 15.80
CA LYS A 614 -27.44 -21.07 15.28
C LYS A 614 -27.08 -20.16 16.44
N VAL A 615 -25.82 -19.75 16.49
CA VAL A 615 -25.34 -18.72 17.42
C VAL A 615 -24.90 -17.54 16.57
N GLU A 616 -25.52 -16.39 16.76
CA GLU A 616 -25.26 -15.18 15.97
C GLU A 616 -24.99 -13.99 16.90
N GLN A 617 -24.02 -13.15 16.54
CA GLN A 617 -23.75 -11.92 17.26
C GLN A 617 -24.90 -10.92 17.02
N GLU A 618 -25.43 -10.37 18.10
CA GLU A 618 -26.47 -9.35 18.03
C GLU A 618 -25.91 -8.06 17.41
N GLY A 619 -26.60 -7.53 16.40
CA GLY A 619 -26.17 -6.40 15.57
C GLY A 619 -25.31 -6.76 14.36
N GLU A 620 -24.87 -8.02 14.20
CA GLU A 620 -24.06 -8.50 13.07
C GLU A 620 -24.60 -9.83 12.51
N GLU A 621 -25.92 -10.04 12.52
CA GLU A 621 -26.58 -11.35 12.34
C GLU A 621 -26.33 -12.01 10.97
N THR A 622 -25.92 -11.22 9.97
CA THR A 622 -25.62 -11.69 8.61
C THR A 622 -24.13 -11.92 8.36
N ARG A 623 -23.26 -11.54 9.30
CA ARG A 623 -21.80 -11.48 9.11
C ARG A 623 -21.04 -12.28 10.17
N VAL A 624 -21.51 -12.27 11.42
CA VAL A 624 -20.87 -12.96 12.54
C VAL A 624 -21.86 -13.95 13.15
N TYR A 625 -21.88 -15.16 12.60
CA TYR A 625 -22.68 -16.27 13.11
C TYR A 625 -22.06 -17.60 12.74
N ASP A 626 -22.50 -18.65 13.42
CA ASP A 626 -22.29 -20.02 12.97
C ASP A 626 -23.50 -20.90 13.29
N GLU A 627 -23.62 -21.99 12.55
CA GLU A 627 -24.69 -22.97 12.68
C GLU A 627 -24.10 -24.35 12.98
N SER A 628 -24.88 -25.24 13.60
CA SER A 628 -24.47 -26.64 13.68
C SER A 628 -24.24 -27.22 12.27
N ASP A 629 -23.21 -28.05 12.08
CA ASP A 629 -22.86 -28.60 10.77
C ASP A 629 -23.97 -29.50 10.21
N ASN A 630 -24.61 -30.28 11.09
CA ASN A 630 -25.71 -31.18 10.74
C ASN A 630 -26.86 -31.09 11.74
N THR A 631 -27.93 -31.83 11.44
CA THR A 631 -29.09 -31.95 12.34
C THR A 631 -28.78 -32.84 13.54
N PHE A 632 -29.36 -32.51 14.69
CA PHE A 632 -29.38 -33.36 15.89
C PHE A 632 -30.82 -33.76 16.26
N THR A 633 -30.95 -34.73 17.17
CA THR A 633 -32.24 -35.25 17.61
C THR A 633 -32.50 -34.94 19.08
N VAL A 634 -33.66 -34.39 19.39
CA VAL A 634 -34.21 -34.33 20.76
C VAL A 634 -35.31 -35.37 20.87
N LYS A 635 -35.16 -36.29 21.84
CA LYS A 635 -36.10 -37.39 22.10
C LYS A 635 -36.84 -37.15 23.40
N GLY A 636 -38.14 -37.46 23.41
CA GLY A 636 -38.89 -37.53 24.66
C GLY A 636 -38.44 -38.67 25.57
N LYS A 637 -38.79 -38.61 26.85
CA LYS A 637 -38.49 -39.64 27.85
C LYS A 637 -39.78 -40.19 28.42
N ILE A 638 -40.01 -41.50 28.29
CA ILE A 638 -41.19 -42.17 28.82
C ILE A 638 -40.73 -43.21 29.85
N THR A 639 -41.27 -43.11 31.07
CA THR A 639 -41.04 -44.06 32.16
C THR A 639 -42.35 -44.72 32.54
N VAL A 640 -42.47 -46.04 32.34
CA VAL A 640 -43.63 -46.80 32.82
C VAL A 640 -43.52 -46.94 34.34
N SER A 641 -44.58 -46.56 35.07
CA SER A 641 -44.64 -46.63 36.53
C SER A 641 -45.51 -47.77 37.04
N ALA A 642 -46.48 -48.25 36.25
CA ALA A 642 -47.24 -49.47 36.53
C ALA A 642 -47.79 -50.06 35.22
N PRO A 643 -47.71 -51.39 35.01
CA PRO A 643 -46.99 -52.35 35.86
C PRO A 643 -45.47 -52.17 35.69
N ASN A 644 -44.71 -52.23 36.77
CA ASN A 644 -43.26 -52.04 36.77
C ASN A 644 -42.49 -53.15 37.52
N GLY A 645 -43.15 -54.28 37.75
CA GLY A 645 -42.58 -55.50 38.30
C GLY A 645 -43.24 -55.87 39.63
N SER A 646 -43.62 -57.16 39.76
CA SER A 646 -44.34 -57.81 40.88
C SER A 646 -45.87 -57.72 40.88
N GLU A 647 -46.48 -56.92 39.99
CA GLU A 647 -47.93 -56.89 39.85
C GLU A 647 -48.47 -58.23 39.29
N THR A 648 -49.59 -58.70 39.83
CA THR A 648 -50.38 -59.79 39.25
C THR A 648 -51.72 -59.23 38.83
N TRP A 649 -52.00 -59.25 37.52
CA TRP A 649 -53.24 -58.74 36.94
C TRP A 649 -54.08 -59.90 36.43
N ASN A 650 -55.29 -60.10 36.98
CA ASN A 650 -56.14 -61.21 36.57
C ASN A 650 -56.86 -60.86 35.26
N ILE A 651 -57.00 -61.85 34.37
CA ILE A 651 -57.74 -61.70 33.12
C ILE A 651 -59.19 -61.31 33.41
N GLY A 652 -59.68 -60.29 32.70
CA GLY A 652 -61.03 -59.75 32.84
C GLY A 652 -61.15 -58.61 33.85
N GLU A 653 -60.16 -58.37 34.71
CA GLU A 653 -60.11 -57.20 35.59
C GLU A 653 -59.68 -55.95 34.83
N THR A 654 -60.17 -54.79 35.27
CA THR A 654 -59.70 -53.49 34.79
C THR A 654 -58.58 -52.99 35.68
N ASN A 655 -57.39 -52.81 35.11
CA ASN A 655 -56.20 -52.29 35.78
C ASN A 655 -55.66 -51.06 35.04
N ASN A 656 -54.96 -50.19 35.76
CA ASN A 656 -54.40 -48.96 35.19
C ASN A 656 -52.95 -49.17 34.75
N ILE A 657 -52.65 -48.86 33.49
CA ILE A 657 -51.29 -48.67 33.01
C ILE A 657 -50.92 -47.21 33.22
N THR A 658 -49.83 -46.96 33.96
CA THR A 658 -49.38 -45.61 34.30
C THR A 658 -47.98 -45.36 33.78
N TRP A 659 -47.75 -44.16 33.26
CA TRP A 659 -46.44 -43.69 32.83
C TRP A 659 -46.24 -42.21 33.16
N ALA A 660 -45.00 -41.75 33.08
CA ALA A 660 -44.62 -40.35 33.05
C ALA A 660 -43.91 -40.06 31.72
N ALA A 661 -44.34 -39.02 31.00
CA ALA A 661 -43.74 -38.58 29.75
C ALA A 661 -43.16 -37.17 29.91
N GLN A 662 -41.85 -37.01 29.68
CA GLN A 662 -41.20 -35.70 29.56
C GLN A 662 -41.19 -35.28 28.09
N GLY A 663 -41.59 -34.03 27.84
CA GLY A 663 -41.82 -33.51 26.48
C GLY A 663 -43.18 -33.89 25.90
N SER A 664 -44.16 -34.27 26.73
CA SER A 664 -45.50 -34.69 26.29
C SER A 664 -46.22 -33.64 25.42
N ALA A 665 -45.96 -32.35 25.64
CA ALA A 665 -46.49 -31.26 24.81
C ALA A 665 -46.05 -31.33 23.32
N TYR A 666 -44.93 -32.02 23.04
CA TYR A 666 -44.39 -32.24 21.70
C TYR A 666 -44.72 -33.63 21.14
N MET A 667 -45.31 -34.52 21.94
CA MET A 667 -45.79 -35.84 21.52
C MET A 667 -47.22 -35.75 20.97
N THR A 668 -47.41 -34.95 19.92
CA THR A 668 -48.75 -34.59 19.40
C THR A 668 -49.52 -35.77 18.81
N ASN A 669 -48.84 -36.84 18.36
CA ASN A 669 -49.48 -38.06 17.88
C ASN A 669 -49.77 -39.06 19.02
N GLY A 670 -49.44 -38.71 20.26
CA GLY A 670 -49.68 -39.51 21.46
C GLY A 670 -48.69 -40.65 21.65
N VAL A 671 -49.06 -41.62 22.48
CA VAL A 671 -48.29 -42.83 22.78
C VAL A 671 -49.08 -44.08 22.42
N ASN A 672 -48.37 -45.12 22.01
CA ASN A 672 -48.90 -46.46 21.84
C ASN A 672 -48.51 -47.32 23.05
N ILE A 673 -49.47 -48.07 23.58
CA ILE A 673 -49.24 -49.01 24.68
C ILE A 673 -49.31 -50.42 24.13
N PHE A 674 -48.30 -51.23 24.45
CA PHE A 674 -48.20 -52.62 24.06
C PHE A 674 -48.00 -53.52 25.27
N VAL A 675 -48.49 -54.75 25.15
CA VAL A 675 -48.21 -55.82 26.11
C VAL A 675 -47.48 -56.95 25.40
N SER A 676 -46.43 -57.46 26.00
CA SER A 676 -45.76 -58.70 25.62
C SER A 676 -46.13 -59.77 26.64
N ARG A 677 -46.26 -61.03 26.19
CA ARG A 677 -46.53 -62.19 27.05
C ARG A 677 -45.42 -63.24 27.00
N ASN A 678 -44.28 -62.91 26.40
CA ASN A 678 -43.15 -63.80 26.13
C ASN A 678 -41.79 -63.08 26.28
N LEU A 679 -41.57 -62.39 27.41
CA LEU A 679 -40.31 -61.71 27.73
C LEU A 679 -39.84 -60.68 26.69
N GLY A 680 -40.78 -60.01 26.02
CA GLY A 680 -40.52 -58.97 25.02
C GLY A 680 -40.35 -59.48 23.59
N GLY A 681 -40.53 -60.79 23.35
CA GLY A 681 -40.38 -61.41 22.04
C GLY A 681 -41.41 -60.94 21.00
N SER A 682 -42.68 -60.82 21.39
CA SER A 682 -43.77 -60.29 20.56
C SER A 682 -44.66 -59.34 21.37
N TRP A 683 -45.21 -58.34 20.70
CA TRP A 683 -45.96 -57.26 21.32
C TRP A 683 -47.36 -57.16 20.71
N ASP A 684 -48.39 -57.31 21.54
CA ASP A 684 -49.78 -57.06 21.20
C ASP A 684 -50.12 -55.61 21.54
N THR A 685 -50.88 -54.94 20.67
CA THR A 685 -51.35 -53.57 20.92
C THR A 685 -52.43 -53.57 22.00
N VAL A 686 -52.26 -52.75 23.03
CA VAL A 686 -53.29 -52.44 24.03
C VAL A 686 -54.13 -51.24 23.58
N VAL A 687 -53.46 -50.16 23.16
CA VAL A 687 -54.09 -48.96 22.60
C VAL A 687 -53.10 -48.20 21.74
N ASN A 688 -53.60 -47.48 20.73
CA ASN A 688 -52.79 -46.59 19.89
C ASN A 688 -53.22 -45.13 20.06
N GLY A 689 -52.26 -44.21 20.01
CA GLY A 689 -52.48 -42.77 19.94
C GLY A 689 -53.19 -42.16 21.15
N VAL A 690 -52.99 -42.73 22.35
CA VAL A 690 -53.51 -42.14 23.58
C VAL A 690 -52.64 -40.94 23.96
N GLY A 691 -53.22 -39.83 24.44
CA GLY A 691 -52.47 -38.61 24.73
C GLY A 691 -51.29 -38.88 25.66
N ALA A 692 -50.11 -38.33 25.39
CA ALA A 692 -48.91 -38.62 26.16
C ALA A 692 -49.02 -38.20 27.65
N ASP A 693 -49.89 -37.24 27.96
CA ASP A 693 -50.22 -36.74 29.29
C ASP A 693 -51.44 -37.44 29.93
N SER A 694 -52.12 -38.33 29.21
CA SER A 694 -53.37 -38.98 29.65
C SER A 694 -53.16 -40.25 30.51
N SER A 695 -52.08 -40.28 31.28
CA SER A 695 -51.82 -41.31 32.31
C SER A 695 -52.73 -41.08 33.52
N PRO A 696 -53.42 -42.09 34.07
CA PRO A 696 -53.37 -43.52 33.72
C PRO A 696 -54.29 -43.91 32.54
N TYR A 697 -53.91 -44.93 31.77
CA TYR A 697 -54.80 -45.63 30.83
C TYR A 697 -55.47 -46.83 31.50
N SER A 698 -56.80 -46.88 31.45
CA SER A 698 -57.60 -47.98 32.01
C SER A 698 -57.69 -49.14 31.01
N TRP A 699 -57.11 -50.28 31.36
CA TRP A 699 -57.07 -51.47 30.51
C TRP A 699 -57.82 -52.65 31.14
N GLN A 700 -58.76 -53.24 30.40
CA GLN A 700 -59.32 -54.53 30.76
C GLN A 700 -58.36 -55.64 30.31
N VAL A 701 -57.80 -56.38 31.27
CA VAL A 701 -56.73 -57.36 31.02
C VAL A 701 -57.26 -58.52 30.17
N GLU A 702 -56.64 -58.75 29.02
CA GLU A 702 -57.07 -59.77 28.05
C GLU A 702 -56.23 -61.05 28.12
N ALA A 703 -56.83 -62.18 27.73
CA ALA A 703 -56.15 -63.47 27.57
C ALA A 703 -55.14 -63.43 26.39
N PRO A 704 -54.13 -64.33 26.35
CA PRO A 704 -53.82 -65.37 27.34
C PRO A 704 -53.06 -64.82 28.56
N GLY A 705 -53.11 -65.56 29.66
CA GLY A 705 -52.30 -65.27 30.84
C GLY A 705 -50.86 -65.73 30.65
N SER A 706 -49.90 -65.02 31.25
CA SER A 706 -48.48 -65.38 31.23
C SER A 706 -47.79 -64.83 32.49
N THR A 707 -46.72 -65.50 32.93
CA THR A 707 -45.80 -64.99 33.96
C THR A 707 -44.70 -64.11 33.36
N ASP A 708 -44.60 -64.07 32.03
CA ASP A 708 -43.51 -63.47 31.27
C ASP A 708 -43.95 -62.15 30.61
N CYS A 709 -44.79 -61.38 31.32
CA CYS A 709 -45.45 -60.19 30.81
C CYS A 709 -44.57 -58.93 30.91
N TYR A 710 -44.53 -58.11 29.85
CA TYR A 710 -43.99 -56.75 29.85
C TYR A 710 -44.98 -55.76 29.27
N VAL A 711 -44.98 -54.53 29.79
CA VAL A 711 -45.69 -53.40 29.21
C VAL A 711 -44.68 -52.41 28.65
N LYS A 712 -44.96 -51.89 27.45
CA LYS A 712 -44.13 -50.89 26.78
C LYS A 712 -45.03 -49.75 26.31
N VAL A 713 -44.62 -48.52 26.62
CA VAL A 713 -45.25 -47.29 26.13
C VAL A 713 -44.25 -46.61 25.19
N VAL A 714 -44.67 -46.24 23.98
CA VAL A 714 -43.80 -45.68 22.93
C VAL A 714 -44.45 -44.43 22.34
N SER A 715 -43.69 -43.35 22.18
CA SER A 715 -44.11 -42.17 21.40
C SER A 715 -44.44 -42.57 19.96
N VAL A 716 -45.48 -41.97 19.39
CA VAL A 716 -45.76 -42.10 17.95
C VAL A 716 -44.87 -41.16 17.11
N ASP A 717 -44.44 -40.05 17.72
CA ASP A 717 -43.53 -39.04 17.15
C ASP A 717 -42.06 -39.45 17.20
#